data_AF-A0A7X7H8K9-F1
#
_entry.id   AF-A0A7X7H8K9-F1
#
_cell.length_a   1.000
_cell.length_b   1.000
_cell.length_c   1.000
_cell.angle_alpha   90.00
_cell.angle_beta   90.00
_cell.angle_gamma   90.00
#
_symmetry.space_group_name_H-M   'P 1'
#
loop_
_entity.id
_entity.type
_entity.pdbx_description
1 polymer ?
#
loop_
_entity_poly.entity_id
_entity_poly.type
_entity_poly.pdbx_seq_one_letter_code
_entity_poly.pdbx_strand_id
1 'polypeptide(L)'
;MNFSDPYKSAMEFATNTDRNIFITGKAGTGKTTFLRNFREQTNKQIAIVAPTGVAAINAGGTTIHSFFQLPFTPFKPTPEWQSQLISQIKMSKTRRNVIRELEVLIIDEISMVRADVLDAIDVVLRAIRHRRDEPFGGVQVILIGDMHQLSPVAKTYEWSLVSDYYKSVYFFHSHVIQNYPLIHLEFDKIYRQSDYQFIKVLNEVRNNSLSVEGANLLKSRYNPNFTPTANDHYITLTTHNYSADNINRIELGKLTTPIRKFHAKVNGTFPENAFPLDQVLELKEGAKVMFIKNDTETPRRFYNGKIGVVNSINDDIITVECPGDDYEITVSTLTWENIRYNTNKETNTIEEEVIGTFEQIPLRLAWAITIHKSQGLTFEKAVIDADKAFSPGQVYVALSRCRSIEGIVLKSLINSQSISVDKQVIDFSSLKPDEAFINHELERARKEFKISMLLHLYDFNQIFYTAKLWYKATNGEEPSFNEETIPFVKEINKQLEHIKEIGDKFRIQLKQIASKENVDTQLLTERLSSSSTYFAEKLEILMNSLKKSPATTDSKTNAKIYDEAISTIYAEVALKKHLISATYNDFSVELYYQSRNKFKLPNFSVKSYSRGKTSVQLKSNHPNLLNELVQIRNYISENENLPPYIVAHTKTLVQMADYMPKTEKDLLKIYGFGKKKLERFGAQFLEVINDYISENGLQSEMINFNEYKK
;
A
#
# COMPACT_ATOMS: atom_id res chain seq x y z
N MET A 1 3.59 31.56 11.53
CA MET A 1 4.98 31.26 11.17
C MET A 1 5.15 31.57 9.68
N ASN A 2 6.26 32.18 9.24
CA ASN A 2 6.47 32.43 7.81
C ASN A 2 6.91 31.12 7.13
N PHE A 3 6.00 30.47 6.39
CA PHE A 3 6.25 29.23 5.65
C PHE A 3 6.65 29.50 4.19
N SER A 4 7.53 30.48 3.98
CA SER A 4 7.98 30.88 2.64
C SER A 4 8.86 29.85 1.92
N ASP A 5 9.15 28.72 2.57
CA ASP A 5 9.91 27.62 2.02
C ASP A 5 8.96 26.48 1.63
N PRO A 6 8.74 26.23 0.32
CA PRO A 6 7.90 25.14 -0.16
C PRO A 6 8.26 23.77 0.40
N TYR A 7 9.53 23.54 0.75
CA TYR A 7 9.98 22.31 1.39
C TYR A 7 9.37 22.14 2.78
N LYS A 8 9.38 23.21 3.59
CA LYS A 8 8.78 23.20 4.94
C LYS A 8 7.27 23.03 4.86
N SER A 9 6.61 23.75 3.94
CA SER A 9 5.17 23.61 3.72
C SER A 9 4.80 22.19 3.31
N ALA A 10 5.57 21.56 2.42
CA ALA A 10 5.37 20.15 2.04
C ALA A 10 5.49 19.20 3.23
N MET A 11 6.48 19.41 4.11
CA MET A 11 6.65 18.61 5.31
C MET A 11 5.45 18.78 6.25
N GLU A 12 5.02 20.01 6.50
CA GLU A 12 3.87 20.31 7.36
C GLU A 12 2.56 19.73 6.83
N PHE A 13 2.29 19.81 5.52
CA PHE A 13 1.13 19.12 4.93
C PHE A 13 1.23 17.61 5.13
N ALA A 14 2.40 17.02 4.87
CA ALA A 14 2.62 15.58 4.97
C ALA A 14 2.49 15.06 6.41
N THR A 15 2.96 15.79 7.41
CA THR A 15 2.94 15.36 8.81
C THR A 15 1.65 15.73 9.53
N ASN A 16 1.12 16.94 9.30
CA ASN A 16 0.11 17.57 10.15
C ASN A 16 -1.26 17.74 9.49
N THR A 17 -1.48 17.18 8.30
CA THR A 17 -2.79 17.20 7.60
C THR A 17 -3.11 15.84 6.97
N ASP A 18 -4.30 15.71 6.39
CA ASP A 18 -4.74 14.63 5.50
C ASP A 18 -4.86 15.08 4.02
N ARG A 19 -4.39 16.29 3.69
CA ARG A 19 -4.50 16.81 2.31
C ARG A 19 -3.57 16.04 1.39
N ASN A 20 -4.10 15.66 0.23
CA ASN A 20 -3.31 15.08 -0.85
C ASN A 20 -2.45 16.18 -1.48
N ILE A 21 -1.15 15.92 -1.61
CA ILE A 21 -0.19 16.91 -2.11
C ILE A 21 0.54 16.38 -3.34
N PHE A 22 0.85 17.29 -4.25
CA PHE A 22 1.72 17.05 -5.37
C PHE A 22 2.97 17.91 -5.23
N ILE A 23 4.10 17.23 -5.05
CA ILE A 23 5.42 17.83 -4.92
C ILE A 23 6.10 17.73 -6.28
N THR A 24 6.29 18.88 -6.88
CA THR A 24 7.00 19.04 -8.15
C THR A 24 8.21 19.94 -7.99
N GLY A 25 8.94 20.10 -9.08
CA GLY A 25 10.08 20.97 -9.15
C GLY A 25 10.99 20.53 -10.27
N LYS A 26 11.84 21.45 -10.69
CA LYS A 26 12.84 21.20 -11.73
C LYS A 26 13.75 20.04 -11.34
N ALA A 27 14.51 19.54 -12.31
CA ALA A 27 15.50 18.53 -12.02
C ALA A 27 16.54 19.05 -11.00
N GLY A 28 16.85 18.25 -9.97
CA GLY A 28 17.85 18.64 -8.96
C GLY A 28 17.36 19.60 -7.86
N THR A 29 16.05 19.66 -7.59
CA THR A 29 15.46 20.54 -6.55
C THR A 29 15.27 19.88 -5.18
N GLY A 30 15.75 18.65 -4.97
CA GLY A 30 15.72 17.98 -3.66
C GLY A 30 14.50 17.07 -3.37
N LYS A 31 13.72 16.69 -4.39
CA LYS A 31 12.55 15.78 -4.25
C LYS A 31 12.89 14.44 -3.56
N THR A 32 13.95 13.76 -4.00
CA THR A 32 14.40 12.50 -3.38
C THR A 32 14.86 12.69 -1.94
N THR A 33 15.46 13.86 -1.64
CA THR A 33 15.85 14.23 -0.27
C THR A 33 14.62 14.43 0.62
N PHE A 34 13.57 15.07 0.11
CA PHE A 34 12.28 15.19 0.82
C PHE A 34 11.70 13.82 1.17
N LEU A 35 11.61 12.91 0.19
CA LEU A 35 11.08 11.55 0.39
C LEU A 35 11.82 10.83 1.51
N ARG A 36 13.15 10.85 1.46
CA ARG A 36 14.00 10.21 2.48
C ARG A 36 13.79 10.82 3.86
N ASN A 37 13.82 12.15 3.97
CA ASN A 37 13.68 12.83 5.25
C ASN A 37 12.28 12.60 5.85
N PHE A 38 11.23 12.65 5.04
CA PHE A 38 9.86 12.36 5.51
C PHE A 38 9.73 10.92 6.02
N ARG A 39 10.29 9.95 5.29
CA ARG A 39 10.33 8.54 5.71
C ARG A 39 11.01 8.35 7.07
N GLU A 40 12.12 9.05 7.32
CA GLU A 40 12.88 8.94 8.58
C GLU A 40 12.19 9.65 9.76
N GLN A 41 11.36 10.67 9.51
CA GLN A 41 10.81 11.56 10.54
C GLN A 41 9.33 11.31 10.86
N THR A 42 8.57 10.72 9.93
CA THR A 42 7.13 10.56 10.09
C THR A 42 6.77 9.47 11.10
N ASN A 43 5.75 9.74 11.92
CA ASN A 43 5.12 8.72 12.76
C ASN A 43 3.93 8.05 12.07
N LYS A 44 3.56 8.49 10.86
CA LYS A 44 2.45 7.88 10.12
C LYS A 44 2.87 6.55 9.52
N GLN A 45 1.91 5.64 9.38
CA GLN A 45 2.09 4.38 8.67
C GLN A 45 2.15 4.63 7.16
N ILE A 46 3.31 4.43 6.55
CA ILE A 46 3.54 4.80 5.14
C ILE A 46 3.80 3.58 4.25
N ALA A 47 3.51 3.74 2.95
CA ALA A 47 4.01 2.87 1.90
C ALA A 47 4.51 3.72 0.73
N ILE A 48 5.68 3.36 0.20
CA ILE A 48 6.30 4.02 -0.94
C ILE A 48 6.12 3.11 -2.15
N VAL A 49 5.56 3.67 -3.22
CA VAL A 49 5.37 2.98 -4.48
C VAL A 49 5.90 3.78 -5.65
N ALA A 50 6.29 3.09 -6.72
CA ALA A 50 6.71 3.71 -7.97
C ALA A 50 6.19 2.92 -9.19
N PRO A 51 6.11 3.53 -10.39
CA PRO A 51 5.58 2.86 -11.58
C PRO A 51 6.51 1.77 -12.15
N THR A 52 7.83 1.88 -11.94
CA THR A 52 8.82 0.94 -12.48
C THR A 52 9.64 0.27 -11.38
N GLY A 53 10.19 -0.92 -11.65
CA GLY A 53 10.98 -1.70 -10.68
C GLY A 53 12.22 -0.95 -10.18
N VAL A 54 12.98 -0.33 -11.09
CA VAL A 54 14.18 0.46 -10.75
C VAL A 54 13.82 1.68 -9.91
N ALA A 55 12.74 2.41 -10.26
CA ALA A 55 12.28 3.56 -9.46
C ALA A 55 11.85 3.12 -8.06
N ALA A 56 11.15 1.98 -7.94
CA ALA A 56 10.73 1.45 -6.65
C ALA A 56 11.93 1.11 -5.75
N ILE A 57 12.95 0.44 -6.29
CA ILE A 57 14.18 0.12 -5.55
C ILE A 57 14.90 1.41 -5.10
N ASN A 58 15.02 2.40 -5.99
CA ASN A 58 15.68 3.67 -5.68
C ASN A 58 14.93 4.48 -4.61
N ALA A 59 13.60 4.44 -4.62
CA ALA A 59 12.74 5.07 -3.63
C ALA A 59 12.70 4.28 -2.30
N GLY A 60 13.26 3.05 -2.27
CA GLY A 60 13.16 2.15 -1.13
C GLY A 60 11.73 1.67 -0.88
N GLY A 61 10.99 1.40 -1.95
CA GLY A 61 9.59 0.99 -1.97
C GLY A 61 9.33 -0.23 -2.86
N THR A 62 8.08 -0.41 -3.28
CA THR A 62 7.68 -1.48 -4.21
C THR A 62 6.99 -0.90 -5.45
N THR A 63 6.71 -1.71 -6.47
CA THR A 63 5.98 -1.21 -7.64
C THR A 63 4.49 -1.05 -7.33
N ILE A 64 3.82 -0.09 -7.96
CA ILE A 64 2.35 0.12 -7.85
C ILE A 64 1.60 -1.20 -8.10
N HIS A 65 1.94 -1.89 -9.19
CA HIS A 65 1.34 -3.16 -9.59
C HIS A 65 1.54 -4.26 -8.54
N SER A 66 2.74 -4.34 -7.93
CA SER A 66 3.04 -5.31 -6.87
C SER A 66 2.25 -5.01 -5.58
N PHE A 67 2.24 -3.75 -5.14
CA PHE A 67 1.57 -3.34 -3.90
C PHE A 67 0.07 -3.62 -3.95
N PHE A 68 -0.57 -3.13 -5.01
CA PHE A 68 -2.02 -3.18 -5.19
C PHE A 68 -2.52 -4.43 -5.94
N GLN A 69 -1.62 -5.31 -6.39
CA GLN A 69 -1.96 -6.47 -7.22
C GLN A 69 -2.80 -6.08 -8.45
N LEU A 70 -2.48 -4.93 -9.06
CA LEU A 70 -3.19 -4.44 -10.23
C LEU A 70 -2.81 -5.25 -11.47
N PRO A 71 -3.78 -5.58 -12.34
CA PRO A 71 -3.48 -6.15 -13.65
C PRO A 71 -2.79 -5.11 -14.53
N PHE A 72 -1.99 -5.57 -15.50
CA PHE A 72 -1.36 -4.70 -16.50
C PHE A 72 -2.33 -4.24 -17.61
N THR A 73 -3.59 -4.71 -17.58
CA THR A 73 -4.62 -4.28 -18.51
C THR A 73 -5.15 -2.90 -18.15
N PRO A 74 -5.50 -2.05 -19.13
CA PRO A 74 -6.11 -0.75 -18.86
C PRO A 74 -7.36 -0.85 -17.98
N PHE A 75 -7.57 0.14 -17.11
CA PHE A 75 -8.73 0.21 -16.23
C PHE A 75 -9.78 1.16 -16.80
N LYS A 76 -11.05 0.73 -16.83
CA LYS A 76 -12.18 1.61 -17.19
C LYS A 76 -12.93 2.01 -15.91
N PRO A 77 -13.22 3.31 -15.68
CA PRO A 77 -13.86 3.78 -14.46
C PRO A 77 -15.39 3.56 -14.47
N THR A 78 -15.83 2.35 -14.81
CA THR A 78 -17.26 1.96 -14.81
C THR A 78 -17.58 1.04 -13.63
N PRO A 79 -18.81 1.01 -13.11
CA PRO A 79 -19.19 0.14 -11.99
C PRO A 79 -18.89 -1.34 -12.22
N GLU A 80 -19.04 -1.83 -13.46
CA GLU A 80 -18.74 -3.21 -13.85
C GLU A 80 -17.26 -3.51 -13.70
N TRP A 81 -16.41 -2.61 -14.21
CA TRP A 81 -14.95 -2.76 -14.14
C TRP A 81 -14.40 -2.57 -12.73
N GLN A 82 -15.02 -1.70 -11.92
CA GLN A 82 -14.69 -1.57 -10.50
C GLN A 82 -14.95 -2.89 -9.78
N SER A 83 -16.15 -3.45 -9.95
CA SER A 83 -16.52 -4.77 -9.41
C SER A 83 -15.58 -5.87 -9.89
N GLN A 84 -15.24 -5.88 -11.18
CA GLN A 84 -14.31 -6.84 -11.78
C GLN A 84 -12.91 -6.72 -11.16
N LEU A 85 -12.34 -5.51 -11.07
CA LEU A 85 -11.03 -5.26 -10.47
C LEU A 85 -10.99 -5.80 -9.04
N ILE A 86 -11.97 -5.46 -8.20
CA ILE A 86 -12.03 -5.93 -6.81
C ILE A 86 -12.17 -7.46 -6.73
N SER A 87 -12.91 -8.09 -7.66
CA SER A 87 -13.05 -9.55 -7.70
C SER A 87 -11.77 -10.28 -8.13
N GLN A 88 -10.99 -9.67 -9.03
CA GLN A 88 -9.74 -10.23 -9.54
C GLN A 88 -8.58 -10.08 -8.56
N ILE A 89 -8.63 -9.07 -7.69
CA ILE A 89 -7.60 -8.81 -6.69
C ILE A 89 -7.58 -9.91 -5.62
N LYS A 90 -6.60 -10.79 -5.73
CA LYS A 90 -6.32 -11.85 -4.76
C LYS A 90 -5.29 -11.40 -3.72
N MET A 91 -5.73 -10.57 -2.77
CA MET A 91 -4.88 -10.15 -1.65
C MET A 91 -5.01 -11.08 -0.44
N SER A 92 -3.87 -11.42 0.18
CA SER A 92 -3.86 -12.12 1.47
C SER A 92 -4.45 -11.24 2.59
N LYS A 93 -4.86 -11.87 3.71
CA LYS A 93 -5.33 -11.18 4.91
C LYS A 93 -4.31 -10.14 5.38
N THR A 94 -3.03 -10.52 5.40
CA THR A 94 -1.90 -9.66 5.71
C THR A 94 -1.82 -8.41 4.83
N ARG A 95 -1.88 -8.57 3.50
CA ARG A 95 -1.80 -7.43 2.57
C ARG A 95 -3.02 -6.50 2.68
N ARG A 96 -4.21 -7.07 2.90
CA ARG A 96 -5.41 -6.27 3.20
C ARG A 96 -5.24 -5.47 4.49
N ASN A 97 -4.60 -6.04 5.51
CA ASN A 97 -4.30 -5.32 6.75
C ASN A 97 -3.30 -4.18 6.52
N VAL A 98 -2.23 -4.38 5.72
CA VAL A 98 -1.33 -3.28 5.33
C VAL A 98 -2.12 -2.13 4.71
N ILE A 99 -3.03 -2.39 3.77
CA ILE A 99 -3.84 -1.36 3.13
C ILE A 99 -4.82 -0.68 4.11
N ARG A 100 -5.30 -1.38 5.14
CA ARG A 100 -6.19 -0.83 6.17
C ARG A 100 -5.45 0.01 7.22
N GLU A 101 -4.21 -0.35 7.52
CA GLU A 101 -3.36 0.42 8.44
C GLU A 101 -2.63 1.57 7.75
N LEU A 102 -2.58 1.59 6.42
CA LEU A 102 -1.94 2.65 5.64
C LEU A 102 -2.53 4.02 5.96
N GLU A 103 -1.68 5.01 6.20
CA GLU A 103 -2.08 6.40 6.47
C GLU A 103 -1.58 7.35 5.40
N VAL A 104 -0.38 7.08 4.86
CA VAL A 104 0.19 7.85 3.74
C VAL A 104 0.66 6.92 2.63
N LEU A 105 0.15 7.12 1.42
CA LEU A 105 0.69 6.51 0.21
C LEU A 105 1.57 7.53 -0.51
N ILE A 106 2.84 7.19 -0.71
CA ILE A 106 3.76 8.02 -1.47
C ILE A 106 3.99 7.39 -2.84
N ILE A 107 3.73 8.14 -3.91
CA ILE A 107 3.97 7.69 -5.28
C ILE A 107 5.11 8.53 -5.87
N ASP A 108 6.28 7.91 -5.99
CA ASP A 108 7.44 8.53 -6.66
C ASP A 108 7.36 8.33 -8.18
N GLU A 109 7.99 9.24 -8.93
CA GLU A 109 7.94 9.29 -10.40
C GLU A 109 6.50 9.32 -10.96
N ILE A 110 5.61 10.11 -10.33
CA ILE A 110 4.19 10.20 -10.70
C ILE A 110 3.96 10.62 -12.16
N SER A 111 4.93 11.30 -12.80
CA SER A 111 4.83 11.70 -14.20
C SER A 111 4.67 10.53 -15.17
N MET A 112 5.10 9.32 -14.77
CA MET A 112 4.96 8.10 -15.56
C MET A 112 3.66 7.33 -15.28
N VAL A 113 2.84 7.78 -14.33
CA VAL A 113 1.61 7.08 -13.94
C VAL A 113 0.44 7.58 -14.78
N ARG A 114 -0.33 6.62 -15.31
CA ARG A 114 -1.52 6.92 -16.10
C ARG A 114 -2.73 7.29 -15.23
N ALA A 115 -3.66 8.07 -15.78
CA ALA A 115 -4.91 8.45 -15.14
C ALA A 115 -5.72 7.23 -14.63
N ASP A 116 -5.87 6.21 -15.47
CA ASP A 116 -6.62 4.99 -15.15
C ASP A 116 -5.98 4.15 -14.04
N VAL A 117 -4.64 4.15 -13.96
CA VAL A 117 -3.93 3.48 -12.87
C VAL A 117 -4.20 4.18 -11.54
N LEU A 118 -4.24 5.52 -11.52
CA LEU A 118 -4.51 6.26 -10.28
C LEU A 118 -5.97 6.08 -9.80
N ASP A 119 -6.94 6.03 -10.71
CA ASP A 119 -8.32 5.69 -10.36
C ASP A 119 -8.46 4.22 -9.90
N ALA A 120 -7.70 3.29 -10.49
CA ALA A 120 -7.67 1.91 -10.01
C ALA A 120 -7.13 1.83 -8.56
N ILE A 121 -6.10 2.61 -8.22
CA ILE A 121 -5.60 2.73 -6.84
C ILE A 121 -6.71 3.25 -5.91
N ASP A 122 -7.41 4.32 -6.30
CA ASP A 122 -8.52 4.89 -5.54
C ASP A 122 -9.61 3.85 -5.23
N VAL A 123 -10.07 3.12 -6.26
CA VAL A 123 -11.07 2.06 -6.15
C VAL A 123 -10.63 0.97 -5.17
N VAL A 124 -9.37 0.52 -5.27
CA VAL A 124 -8.84 -0.52 -4.39
C VAL A 124 -8.77 -0.06 -2.94
N LEU A 125 -8.27 1.16 -2.69
CA LEU A 125 -8.18 1.71 -1.35
C LEU A 125 -9.57 1.88 -0.71
N ARG A 126 -10.53 2.48 -1.43
CA ARG A 126 -11.93 2.63 -0.98
C ARG A 126 -12.57 1.30 -0.61
N ALA A 127 -12.38 0.28 -1.44
CA ALA A 127 -12.98 -1.04 -1.25
C ALA A 127 -12.39 -1.78 -0.04
N ILE A 128 -11.06 -1.80 0.10
CA ILE A 128 -10.37 -2.59 1.13
C ILE A 128 -10.46 -1.92 2.51
N ARG A 129 -10.45 -0.58 2.54
CA ARG A 129 -10.57 0.22 3.78
C ARG A 129 -12.03 0.41 4.22
N HIS A 130 -12.99 0.00 3.40
CA HIS A 130 -14.42 0.17 3.65
C HIS A 130 -14.85 1.66 3.79
N ARG A 131 -14.17 2.56 3.06
CA ARG A 131 -14.45 4.00 3.04
C ARG A 131 -14.75 4.43 1.61
N ARG A 132 -15.97 4.19 1.15
CA ARG A 132 -16.36 4.36 -0.27
C ARG A 132 -16.48 5.81 -0.71
N ASP A 133 -16.80 6.69 0.23
CA ASP A 133 -17.09 8.10 -0.04
C ASP A 133 -15.88 9.01 0.22
N GLU A 134 -14.77 8.45 0.70
CA GLU A 134 -13.52 9.18 0.93
C GLU A 134 -12.54 8.91 -0.23
N PRO A 135 -11.91 9.94 -0.81
CA PRO A 135 -10.85 9.74 -1.80
C PRO A 135 -9.74 8.90 -1.21
N PHE A 136 -9.24 7.94 -1.99
CA PHE A 136 -8.24 6.96 -1.60
C PHE A 136 -8.58 6.21 -0.31
N GLY A 137 -9.86 6.04 0.01
CA GLY A 137 -10.31 5.43 1.25
C GLY A 137 -9.80 6.14 2.51
N GLY A 138 -9.58 7.45 2.43
CA GLY A 138 -9.08 8.27 3.53
C GLY A 138 -7.57 8.20 3.76
N VAL A 139 -6.82 7.61 2.82
CA VAL A 139 -5.34 7.63 2.82
C VAL A 139 -4.87 8.96 2.24
N GLN A 140 -3.93 9.61 2.93
CA GLN A 140 -3.25 10.78 2.38
C GLN A 140 -2.31 10.34 1.25
N VAL A 141 -2.43 10.96 0.09
CA VAL A 141 -1.58 10.65 -1.07
C VAL A 141 -0.58 11.77 -1.30
N ILE A 142 0.70 11.41 -1.32
CA ILE A 142 1.81 12.31 -1.67
C ILE A 142 2.35 11.88 -3.03
N LEU A 143 2.16 12.73 -4.02
CA LEU A 143 2.62 12.50 -5.38
C LEU A 143 3.93 13.27 -5.61
N ILE A 144 4.99 12.59 -6.04
CA ILE A 144 6.30 13.19 -6.27
C ILE A 144 6.71 12.96 -7.71
N GLY A 145 7.11 14.01 -8.43
CA GLY A 145 7.61 13.88 -9.79
C GLY A 145 7.84 15.23 -10.48
N ASP A 146 8.17 15.21 -11.76
CA ASP A 146 8.32 16.42 -12.57
C ASP A 146 7.65 16.18 -13.93
N MET A 147 6.56 16.92 -14.18
CA MET A 147 5.73 16.68 -15.36
C MET A 147 6.40 17.00 -16.69
N HIS A 148 7.49 17.75 -16.66
CA HIS A 148 8.25 18.09 -17.85
C HIS A 148 9.32 17.05 -18.20
N GLN A 149 9.45 16.00 -17.37
CA GLN A 149 10.29 14.84 -17.67
C GLN A 149 9.52 13.85 -18.53
N LEU A 150 9.60 12.56 -18.22
CA LEU A 150 9.03 11.51 -19.04
C LEU A 150 7.54 11.34 -18.77
N SER A 151 6.74 11.40 -19.83
CA SER A 151 5.31 11.10 -19.83
C SER A 151 5.04 9.61 -19.65
N PRO A 152 3.81 9.22 -19.27
CA PRO A 152 3.43 7.82 -19.19
C PRO A 152 3.56 7.13 -20.55
N VAL A 153 4.11 5.92 -20.57
CA VAL A 153 4.16 5.12 -21.79
C VAL A 153 2.80 4.45 -21.99
N ALA A 154 2.02 4.93 -22.95
CA ALA A 154 0.75 4.34 -23.34
C ALA A 154 0.83 3.84 -24.78
N LYS A 155 0.70 2.52 -24.98
CA LYS A 155 0.59 1.97 -26.34
C LYS A 155 -0.70 2.46 -26.97
N THR A 156 -0.70 2.80 -28.26
CA THR A 156 -1.85 3.38 -28.97
C THR A 156 -3.13 2.56 -28.79
N TYR A 157 -3.02 1.23 -28.88
CA TYR A 157 -4.14 0.31 -28.64
C TYR A 157 -4.67 0.39 -27.20
N GLU A 158 -3.80 0.36 -26.20
CA GLU A 158 -4.21 0.43 -24.79
C GLU A 158 -4.89 1.76 -24.45
N TRP A 159 -4.38 2.86 -25.01
CA TRP A 159 -4.97 4.18 -24.81
C TRP A 159 -6.34 4.29 -25.46
N SER A 160 -6.52 3.73 -26.68
CA SER A 160 -7.81 3.74 -27.38
C SER A 160 -8.96 3.08 -26.60
N LEU A 161 -8.63 2.18 -25.66
CA LEU A 161 -9.64 1.51 -24.83
C LEU A 161 -10.18 2.38 -23.69
N VAL A 162 -9.45 3.42 -23.30
CA VAL A 162 -9.74 4.26 -22.13
C VAL A 162 -9.84 5.75 -22.46
N SER A 163 -9.47 6.16 -23.68
CA SER A 163 -9.47 7.57 -24.10
C SER A 163 -10.83 8.25 -24.00
N ASP A 164 -11.92 7.49 -24.11
CA ASP A 164 -13.28 8.01 -24.00
C ASP A 164 -13.65 8.43 -22.56
N TYR A 165 -12.90 7.95 -21.56
CA TYR A 165 -13.15 8.22 -20.14
C TYR A 165 -12.24 9.32 -19.58
N TYR A 166 -11.09 9.56 -20.21
CA TYR A 166 -10.03 10.40 -19.69
C TYR A 166 -9.62 11.47 -20.70
N LYS A 167 -9.56 12.74 -20.24
CA LYS A 167 -9.11 13.87 -21.08
C LYS A 167 -7.67 13.71 -21.60
N SER A 168 -6.81 12.97 -20.88
CA SER A 168 -5.46 12.61 -21.32
C SER A 168 -4.91 11.42 -20.53
N VAL A 169 -3.75 10.91 -20.94
CA VAL A 169 -3.02 9.85 -20.21
C VAL A 169 -2.54 10.24 -18.81
N TYR A 170 -2.35 11.53 -18.51
CA TYR A 170 -1.69 11.96 -17.27
C TYR A 170 -2.55 11.78 -16.01
N PHE A 171 -1.91 11.43 -14.90
CA PHE A 171 -2.54 11.19 -13.60
C PHE A 171 -3.50 12.30 -13.15
N PHE A 172 -3.20 13.56 -13.46
CA PHE A 172 -4.00 14.71 -13.02
C PHE A 172 -5.37 14.79 -13.70
N HIS A 173 -5.60 14.03 -14.78
CA HIS A 173 -6.91 13.86 -15.41
C HIS A 173 -7.67 12.61 -14.93
N SER A 174 -7.17 11.89 -13.92
CA SER A 174 -7.95 10.86 -13.23
C SER A 174 -9.18 11.46 -12.54
N HIS A 175 -10.26 10.69 -12.43
CA HIS A 175 -11.50 11.19 -11.84
C HIS A 175 -11.30 11.55 -10.37
N VAL A 176 -10.52 10.77 -9.62
CA VAL A 176 -10.23 11.08 -8.21
C VAL A 176 -9.56 12.44 -8.03
N ILE A 177 -8.61 12.80 -8.90
CA ILE A 177 -7.91 14.10 -8.80
C ILE A 177 -8.79 15.26 -9.29
N GLN A 178 -9.59 15.04 -10.33
CA GLN A 178 -10.53 16.06 -10.81
C GLN A 178 -11.60 16.38 -9.76
N ASN A 179 -12.08 15.38 -9.03
CA ASN A 179 -13.08 15.56 -7.97
C ASN A 179 -12.47 16.07 -6.65
N TYR A 180 -11.22 15.70 -6.37
CA TYR A 180 -10.51 16.07 -5.15
C TYR A 180 -9.12 16.66 -5.49
N PRO A 181 -9.06 17.95 -5.84
CA PRO A 181 -7.83 18.61 -6.26
C PRO A 181 -6.71 18.56 -5.22
N LEU A 182 -5.49 18.40 -5.72
CA LEU A 182 -4.25 18.31 -4.94
C LEU A 182 -3.74 19.69 -4.54
N ILE A 183 -2.99 19.76 -3.44
CA ILE A 183 -2.17 20.94 -3.13
C ILE A 183 -0.87 20.84 -3.93
N HIS A 184 -0.66 21.80 -4.84
CA HIS A 184 0.51 21.84 -5.71
C HIS A 184 1.65 22.62 -5.05
N LEU A 185 2.77 21.95 -4.77
CA LEU A 185 3.96 22.51 -4.13
C LEU A 185 5.15 22.34 -5.07
N GLU A 186 5.72 23.45 -5.55
CA GLU A 186 6.88 23.43 -6.43
C GLU A 186 8.14 23.83 -5.67
N PHE A 187 9.18 22.98 -5.73
CA PHE A 187 10.50 23.33 -5.23
C PHE A 187 11.26 24.13 -6.29
N ASP A 188 11.51 25.41 -5.99
CA ASP A 188 12.08 26.35 -6.94
C ASP A 188 13.63 26.38 -6.93
N LYS A 189 14.25 26.03 -5.79
CA LYS A 189 15.71 26.08 -5.62
C LYS A 189 16.38 24.91 -6.33
N ILE A 190 17.09 25.21 -7.43
CA ILE A 190 17.92 24.24 -8.16
C ILE A 190 19.26 24.11 -7.43
N TYR A 191 19.64 22.89 -7.05
CA TYR A 191 20.94 22.61 -6.42
C TYR A 191 21.96 22.03 -7.40
N ARG A 192 21.53 21.55 -8.57
CA ARG A 192 22.39 20.84 -9.54
C ARG A 192 23.19 21.78 -10.43
N GLN A 193 22.55 22.79 -10.99
CA GLN A 193 23.18 23.79 -11.86
C GLN A 193 23.37 25.11 -11.10
N SER A 194 24.51 25.76 -11.31
CA SER A 194 24.81 27.08 -10.77
C SER A 194 24.81 28.20 -11.81
N ASP A 195 24.97 27.88 -13.09
CA ASP A 195 24.99 28.87 -14.18
C ASP A 195 23.58 29.35 -14.54
N TYR A 196 23.35 30.66 -14.36
CA TYR A 196 22.09 31.32 -14.67
C TYR A 196 21.70 31.21 -16.16
N GLN A 197 22.65 31.35 -17.09
CA GLN A 197 22.36 31.27 -18.52
C GLN A 197 21.89 29.87 -18.91
N PHE A 198 22.60 28.85 -18.41
CA PHE A 198 22.19 27.47 -18.64
C PHE A 198 20.84 27.15 -17.97
N ILE A 199 20.59 27.61 -16.74
CA ILE A 199 19.28 27.46 -16.08
C ILE A 199 18.16 28.11 -16.90
N LYS A 200 18.40 29.31 -17.45
CA LYS A 200 17.44 30.01 -18.33
C LYS A 200 17.11 29.13 -19.54
N VAL A 201 18.11 28.64 -20.27
CA VAL A 201 17.89 27.76 -21.44
C VAL A 201 17.18 26.47 -21.06
N LEU A 202 17.53 25.83 -19.95
CA LEU A 202 16.82 24.63 -19.47
C LEU A 202 15.34 24.91 -19.20
N ASN A 203 15.00 26.07 -18.63
CA ASN A 203 13.61 26.47 -18.41
C ASN A 203 12.88 26.79 -19.72
N GLU A 204 13.57 27.42 -20.67
CA GLU A 204 13.00 27.67 -21.99
C GLU A 204 12.71 26.38 -22.76
N VAL A 205 13.62 25.39 -22.70
CA VAL A 205 13.37 24.05 -23.23
C VAL A 205 12.23 23.35 -22.47
N ARG A 206 12.21 23.47 -21.14
CA ARG A 206 11.16 22.91 -20.27
C ARG A 206 9.77 23.42 -20.65
N ASN A 207 9.65 24.70 -20.99
CA ASN A 207 8.37 25.37 -21.22
C ASN A 207 8.02 25.50 -22.72
N ASN A 208 8.79 24.86 -23.61
CA ASN A 208 8.65 24.98 -25.06
C ASN A 208 8.65 26.45 -25.55
N SER A 209 9.54 27.27 -24.97
CA SER A 209 9.66 28.71 -25.23
C SER A 209 11.11 29.10 -25.56
N LEU A 210 11.82 28.25 -26.32
CA LEU A 210 13.23 28.44 -26.65
C LEU A 210 13.46 29.75 -27.40
N SER A 211 14.19 30.67 -26.77
CA SER A 211 14.54 31.97 -27.36
C SER A 211 15.62 31.81 -28.44
N VAL A 212 15.79 32.84 -29.28
CA VAL A 212 16.87 32.88 -30.29
C VAL A 212 18.23 32.80 -29.60
N GLU A 213 18.40 33.48 -28.47
CA GLU A 213 19.61 33.45 -27.65
C GLU A 213 19.88 32.02 -27.13
N GLY A 214 18.87 31.37 -26.55
CA GLY A 214 18.99 30.01 -26.04
C GLY A 214 19.26 28.99 -27.13
N ALA A 215 18.62 29.13 -28.29
CA ALA A 215 18.88 28.29 -29.46
C ALA A 215 20.32 28.47 -29.98
N ASN A 216 20.83 29.70 -30.02
CA ASN A 216 22.21 29.97 -30.40
C ASN A 216 23.20 29.40 -29.38
N LEU A 217 22.88 29.47 -28.08
CA LEU A 217 23.70 28.85 -27.03
C LEU A 217 23.77 27.33 -27.21
N LEU A 218 22.65 26.65 -27.44
CA LEU A 218 22.63 25.21 -27.74
C LEU A 218 23.38 24.89 -29.04
N LYS A 219 23.20 25.70 -30.08
CA LYS A 219 23.89 25.55 -31.37
C LYS A 219 25.40 25.71 -31.23
N SER A 220 25.88 26.55 -30.31
CA SER A 220 27.32 26.67 -30.02
C SER A 220 27.94 25.36 -29.50
N ARG A 221 27.11 24.46 -28.96
CA ARG A 221 27.52 23.13 -28.46
C ARG A 221 27.32 22.01 -29.49
N TYR A 222 26.86 22.34 -30.69
CA TYR A 222 26.64 21.36 -31.76
C TYR A 222 27.96 20.98 -32.43
N ASN A 223 28.33 19.71 -32.32
CA ASN A 223 29.48 19.13 -32.98
C ASN A 223 29.19 17.66 -33.35
N PRO A 224 28.71 17.38 -34.58
CA PRO A 224 28.28 16.05 -34.99
C PRO A 224 29.44 15.05 -35.09
N ASN A 225 30.64 15.54 -35.40
CA ASN A 225 31.86 14.73 -35.54
C ASN A 225 32.65 14.63 -34.23
N PHE A 226 32.08 15.06 -33.11
CA PHE A 226 32.76 14.99 -31.83
C PHE A 226 32.94 13.54 -31.39
N THR A 227 34.21 13.17 -31.21
CA THR A 227 34.63 11.93 -30.56
C THR A 227 35.40 12.29 -29.30
N PRO A 228 34.92 11.89 -28.10
CA PRO A 228 35.66 12.09 -26.87
C PRO A 228 37.06 11.46 -26.99
N THR A 229 38.09 12.14 -26.48
CA THR A 229 39.41 11.53 -26.38
C THR A 229 39.42 10.47 -25.25
N ALA A 230 40.42 9.59 -25.23
CA ALA A 230 40.51 8.54 -24.20
C ALA A 230 40.59 9.11 -22.76
N ASN A 231 41.14 10.32 -22.61
CA ASN A 231 41.24 11.02 -21.31
C ASN A 231 39.99 11.85 -20.99
N ASP A 232 39.01 11.94 -21.89
CA ASP A 232 37.80 12.70 -21.63
C ASP A 232 36.72 11.86 -20.96
N HIS A 233 36.21 12.35 -19.84
CA HIS A 233 35.17 11.66 -19.07
C HIS A 233 33.74 11.88 -19.58
N TYR A 234 33.52 12.13 -20.87
CA TYR A 234 32.17 12.25 -21.47
C TYR A 234 31.34 10.96 -21.45
N ILE A 235 30.10 11.02 -20.98
CA ILE A 235 29.12 9.95 -21.19
C ILE A 235 28.21 10.26 -22.38
N THR A 236 27.93 9.26 -23.22
CA THR A 236 26.99 9.42 -24.33
C THR A 236 25.56 9.11 -23.89
N LEU A 237 24.65 10.08 -24.02
CA LEU A 237 23.21 9.91 -23.79
C LEU A 237 22.54 9.58 -25.12
N THR A 238 21.90 8.42 -25.20
CA THR A 238 21.21 7.94 -26.41
C THR A 238 19.72 7.71 -26.14
N THR A 239 18.91 7.61 -27.19
CA THR A 239 17.46 7.41 -27.05
C THR A 239 17.04 5.95 -26.84
N HIS A 240 17.85 4.97 -27.27
CA HIS A 240 17.48 3.55 -27.30
C HIS A 240 18.53 2.68 -26.60
N ASN A 241 18.08 1.63 -25.88
CA ASN A 241 18.97 0.69 -25.16
C ASN A 241 20.00 0.06 -26.10
N TYR A 242 19.56 -0.46 -27.25
CA TYR A 242 20.44 -1.07 -28.25
C TYR A 242 21.61 -0.15 -28.68
N SER A 243 21.37 1.16 -28.82
CA SER A 243 22.41 2.13 -29.16
C SER A 243 23.45 2.26 -28.04
N ALA A 244 23.00 2.39 -26.79
CA ALA A 244 23.89 2.48 -25.63
C ALA A 244 24.71 1.18 -25.46
N ASP A 245 24.05 0.03 -25.55
CA ASP A 245 24.67 -1.28 -25.37
C ASP A 245 25.73 -1.54 -26.47
N ASN A 246 25.45 -1.15 -27.71
CA ASN A 246 26.40 -1.30 -28.81
C ASN A 246 27.64 -0.41 -28.61
N ILE A 247 27.48 0.84 -28.18
CA ILE A 247 28.62 1.73 -27.88
C ILE A 247 29.46 1.13 -26.75
N ASN A 248 28.82 0.73 -25.64
CA ASN A 248 29.53 0.13 -24.50
C ASN A 248 30.30 -1.14 -24.91
N ARG A 249 29.70 -2.00 -25.74
CA ARG A 249 30.33 -3.23 -26.25
C ARG A 249 31.53 -2.93 -27.15
N ILE A 250 31.39 -1.96 -28.06
CA ILE A 250 32.48 -1.57 -28.97
C ILE A 250 33.66 -1.00 -28.19
N GLU A 251 33.41 -0.07 -27.26
CA GLU A 251 34.47 0.55 -26.46
C GLU A 251 35.16 -0.46 -25.52
N LEU A 252 34.40 -1.35 -24.86
CA LEU A 252 34.98 -2.45 -24.08
C LEU A 252 35.81 -3.40 -24.96
N GLY A 253 35.42 -3.59 -26.22
CA GLY A 253 36.14 -4.41 -27.19
C GLY A 253 37.50 -3.85 -27.60
N LYS A 254 37.70 -2.52 -27.55
CA LYS A 254 38.96 -1.86 -27.89
C LYS A 254 40.06 -2.07 -26.85
N LEU A 255 39.70 -2.37 -25.60
CA LEU A 255 40.65 -2.61 -24.52
C LEU A 255 41.34 -3.96 -24.72
N THR A 256 42.68 -3.98 -24.66
CA THR A 256 43.51 -5.17 -24.85
C THR A 256 43.59 -6.06 -23.61
N THR A 257 43.16 -5.55 -22.46
CA THR A 257 43.13 -6.25 -21.17
C THR A 257 42.10 -7.39 -21.16
N PRO A 258 42.31 -8.45 -20.37
CA PRO A 258 41.41 -9.60 -20.32
C PRO A 258 40.06 -9.22 -19.71
N ILE A 259 38.99 -9.79 -20.26
CA ILE A 259 37.63 -9.59 -19.73
C ILE A 259 37.44 -10.38 -18.43
N ARG A 260 36.91 -9.72 -17.41
CA ARG A 260 36.49 -10.32 -16.14
C ARG A 260 34.97 -10.26 -16.06
N LYS A 261 34.35 -11.35 -15.61
CA LYS A 261 32.90 -11.49 -15.51
C LYS A 261 32.49 -11.64 -14.05
N PHE A 262 31.53 -10.84 -13.63
CA PHE A 262 31.00 -10.81 -12.28
C PHE A 262 29.55 -11.24 -12.30
N HIS A 263 29.25 -12.34 -11.63
CA HIS A 263 27.90 -12.90 -11.57
C HIS A 263 27.18 -12.37 -10.34
N ALA A 264 26.01 -11.76 -10.55
CA ALA A 264 25.16 -11.30 -9.47
C ALA A 264 24.66 -12.51 -8.66
N LYS A 265 24.64 -12.37 -7.34
CA LYS A 265 23.98 -13.36 -6.46
C LYS A 265 22.57 -12.88 -6.19
N VAL A 266 21.58 -13.68 -6.55
CA VAL A 266 20.16 -13.38 -6.35
C VAL A 266 19.58 -14.38 -5.36
N ASN A 267 19.12 -13.90 -4.22
CA ASN A 267 18.52 -14.72 -3.16
C ASN A 267 17.05 -14.36 -2.97
N GLY A 268 16.20 -15.35 -2.70
CA GLY A 268 14.76 -15.11 -2.47
C GLY A 268 14.00 -14.67 -3.73
N THR A 269 12.96 -13.85 -3.54
CA THR A 269 12.09 -13.37 -4.62
C THR A 269 12.57 -12.02 -5.14
N PHE A 270 13.22 -12.01 -6.31
CA PHE A 270 13.65 -10.79 -6.99
C PHE A 270 13.34 -10.89 -8.50
N PRO A 271 12.36 -10.13 -9.03
CA PRO A 271 11.99 -10.19 -10.45
C PRO A 271 13.12 -9.72 -11.38
N GLU A 272 13.38 -10.44 -12.47
CA GLU A 272 14.45 -10.10 -13.43
C GLU A 272 14.28 -8.72 -14.06
N ASN A 273 13.03 -8.32 -14.35
CA ASN A 273 12.71 -6.99 -14.88
C ASN A 273 12.92 -5.84 -13.88
N ALA A 274 13.16 -6.15 -12.61
CA ALA A 274 13.48 -5.20 -11.57
C ALA A 274 14.97 -5.20 -11.22
N PHE A 275 15.81 -6.04 -11.85
CA PHE A 275 17.23 -6.04 -11.55
C PHE A 275 17.84 -4.63 -11.75
N PRO A 276 18.53 -4.09 -10.73
CA PRO A 276 19.13 -2.76 -10.82
C PRO A 276 20.32 -2.77 -11.80
N LEU A 277 20.99 -3.92 -11.91
CA LEU A 277 22.16 -4.16 -12.74
C LEU A 277 21.98 -5.40 -13.60
N ASP A 278 22.87 -5.52 -14.57
CA ASP A 278 22.97 -6.69 -15.41
C ASP A 278 23.45 -7.89 -14.56
N GLN A 279 22.85 -9.06 -14.77
CA GLN A 279 23.15 -10.26 -13.98
C GLN A 279 24.61 -10.72 -14.16
N VAL A 280 25.16 -10.48 -15.34
CA VAL A 280 26.58 -10.69 -15.65
C VAL A 280 27.17 -9.35 -16.00
N LEU A 281 28.00 -8.81 -15.11
CA LEU A 281 28.74 -7.58 -15.34
C LEU A 281 30.10 -7.95 -15.97
N GLU A 282 30.35 -7.47 -17.17
CA GLU A 282 31.62 -7.68 -17.88
C GLU A 282 32.47 -6.41 -17.80
N LEU A 283 33.69 -6.55 -17.26
CA LEU A 283 34.63 -5.44 -17.08
C LEU A 283 36.03 -5.80 -17.56
N LYS A 284 36.81 -4.76 -17.83
CA LYS A 284 38.23 -4.80 -18.18
C LYS A 284 38.94 -3.67 -17.44
N GLU A 285 40.22 -3.83 -17.15
CA GLU A 285 41.05 -2.69 -16.72
C GLU A 285 41.10 -1.65 -17.83
N GLY A 286 40.91 -0.38 -17.48
CA GLY A 286 40.66 0.72 -18.40
C GLY A 286 39.19 0.91 -18.81
N ALA A 287 38.26 0.07 -18.33
CA ALA A 287 36.84 0.23 -18.63
C ALA A 287 36.26 1.46 -17.95
N LYS A 288 35.45 2.21 -18.70
CA LYS A 288 34.72 3.36 -18.16
C LYS A 288 33.45 2.88 -17.48
N VAL A 289 33.31 3.22 -16.20
CA VAL A 289 32.23 2.73 -15.35
C VAL A 289 31.53 3.88 -14.63
N MET A 290 30.30 3.61 -14.20
CA MET A 290 29.50 4.51 -13.38
C MET A 290 29.01 3.78 -12.13
N PHE A 291 29.13 4.44 -10.99
CA PHE A 291 28.54 3.99 -9.73
C PHE A 291 27.03 4.12 -9.79
N ILE A 292 26.30 3.07 -9.43
CA ILE A 292 24.83 3.05 -9.49
C ILE A 292 24.15 3.11 -8.11
N LYS A 293 24.93 3.24 -7.04
CA LYS A 293 24.47 3.33 -5.66
C LYS A 293 25.30 4.38 -4.92
N ASN A 294 24.75 4.96 -3.86
CA ASN A 294 25.51 5.85 -2.98
C ASN A 294 26.36 5.04 -2.02
N ASP A 295 27.56 5.55 -1.70
CA ASP A 295 28.45 4.90 -0.73
C ASP A 295 27.80 4.86 0.66
N THR A 296 28.03 3.74 1.35
CA THR A 296 27.58 3.51 2.72
C THR A 296 28.59 3.97 3.75
N GLU A 297 29.86 4.17 3.35
CA GLU A 297 30.90 4.68 4.25
C GLU A 297 30.73 6.16 4.60
N THR A 298 31.29 6.56 5.75
CA THR A 298 31.30 7.96 6.22
C THR A 298 32.75 8.40 6.44
N PRO A 299 33.25 9.39 5.67
CA PRO A 299 32.57 10.15 4.63
C PRO A 299 32.27 9.31 3.37
N ARG A 300 31.21 9.67 2.63
CA ARG A 300 30.84 9.00 1.38
C ARG A 300 31.91 9.27 0.31
N ARG A 301 32.50 8.22 -0.28
CA ARG A 301 33.53 8.33 -1.33
C ARG A 301 32.93 8.48 -2.73
N PHE A 302 31.79 7.82 -2.98
CA PHE A 302 31.07 7.87 -4.25
C PHE A 302 29.56 8.07 -4.08
N TYR A 303 28.91 8.45 -5.18
CA TYR A 303 27.47 8.66 -5.28
C TYR A 303 26.93 8.06 -6.58
N ASN A 304 25.63 7.78 -6.62
CA ASN A 304 24.96 7.27 -7.82
C ASN A 304 25.08 8.27 -8.98
N GLY A 305 25.70 7.84 -10.08
CA GLY A 305 26.01 8.65 -11.25
C GLY A 305 27.47 9.08 -11.37
N LYS A 306 28.31 8.89 -10.33
CA LYS A 306 29.75 9.19 -10.40
C LYS A 306 30.40 8.29 -11.45
N ILE A 307 31.21 8.88 -12.34
CA ILE A 307 31.89 8.17 -13.43
C ILE A 307 33.38 8.05 -13.09
N GLY A 308 33.96 6.90 -13.40
CA GLY A 308 35.39 6.66 -13.28
C GLY A 308 35.89 5.65 -14.29
N VAL A 309 37.18 5.32 -14.20
CA VAL A 309 37.87 4.32 -15.01
C VAL A 309 38.39 3.24 -14.08
N VAL A 310 38.16 1.97 -14.44
CA VAL A 310 38.69 0.84 -13.68
C VAL A 310 40.21 0.84 -13.78
N ASN A 311 40.90 0.99 -12.65
CA ASN A 311 42.36 0.94 -12.59
C ASN A 311 42.84 -0.51 -12.44
N SER A 312 42.32 -1.24 -11.44
CA SER A 312 42.67 -2.64 -11.19
C SER A 312 41.46 -3.51 -10.84
N ILE A 313 41.56 -4.80 -11.17
CA ILE A 313 40.55 -5.81 -10.84
C ILE A 313 41.22 -6.96 -10.09
N ASN A 314 40.98 -7.06 -8.78
CA ASN A 314 41.51 -8.11 -7.91
C ASN A 314 40.37 -8.89 -7.27
N ASP A 315 40.12 -10.11 -7.76
CA ASP A 315 38.98 -10.95 -7.35
C ASP A 315 37.66 -10.16 -7.40
N ASP A 316 36.98 -10.01 -6.26
CA ASP A 316 35.70 -9.28 -6.12
C ASP A 316 35.87 -7.80 -5.75
N ILE A 317 37.11 -7.29 -5.76
CA ILE A 317 37.46 -5.91 -5.41
C ILE A 317 37.94 -5.17 -6.65
N ILE A 318 37.30 -4.03 -6.94
CA ILE A 318 37.64 -3.18 -8.08
C ILE A 318 38.12 -1.83 -7.57
N THR A 319 39.24 -1.35 -8.08
CA THR A 319 39.66 0.04 -7.86
C THR A 319 39.26 0.90 -9.05
N VAL A 320 38.61 2.02 -8.78
CA VAL A 320 38.11 2.96 -9.78
C VAL A 320 38.75 4.32 -9.54
N GLU A 321 39.47 4.80 -10.54
CA GLU A 321 40.00 6.15 -10.58
C GLU A 321 38.89 7.09 -11.05
N CYS A 322 38.58 8.12 -10.25
CA CYS A 322 37.54 9.08 -10.54
C CYS A 322 38.14 10.47 -10.83
N PRO A 323 37.59 11.22 -11.80
CA PRO A 323 38.13 12.53 -12.15
C PRO A 323 38.02 13.51 -10.98
N GLY A 324 39.14 14.11 -10.60
CA GLY A 324 39.20 15.12 -9.54
C GLY A 324 39.28 14.56 -8.11
N ASP A 325 39.40 13.25 -7.95
CA ASP A 325 39.75 12.63 -6.66
C ASP A 325 41.27 12.40 -6.57
N ASP A 326 41.86 12.67 -5.41
CA ASP A 326 43.29 12.41 -5.14
C ASP A 326 43.58 10.94 -4.78
N TYR A 327 42.55 10.09 -4.76
CA TYR A 327 42.64 8.70 -4.32
C TYR A 327 41.75 7.78 -5.17
N GLU A 328 42.15 6.52 -5.28
CA GLU A 328 41.34 5.49 -5.93
C GLU A 328 40.20 5.02 -5.02
N ILE A 329 39.01 4.87 -5.60
CA ILE A 329 37.86 4.34 -4.89
C ILE A 329 37.86 2.82 -5.00
N THR A 330 38.02 2.14 -3.87
CA THR A 330 37.86 0.69 -3.79
C THR A 330 36.38 0.35 -3.62
N VAL A 331 35.86 -0.53 -4.47
CA VAL A 331 34.46 -0.94 -4.45
C VAL A 331 34.33 -2.46 -4.50
N SER A 332 33.43 -2.98 -3.67
CA SER A 332 33.07 -4.38 -3.59
C SER A 332 31.57 -4.56 -3.82
N THR A 333 31.11 -5.81 -3.77
CA THR A 333 29.70 -6.17 -3.90
C THR A 333 28.82 -5.40 -2.91
N LEU A 334 27.75 -4.78 -3.42
CA LEU A 334 26.68 -4.19 -2.60
C LEU A 334 25.38 -4.95 -2.80
N THR A 335 24.50 -4.86 -1.81
CA THR A 335 23.19 -5.53 -1.79
C THR A 335 22.06 -4.55 -2.13
N TRP A 336 21.14 -4.94 -3.00
CA TRP A 336 19.84 -4.31 -3.21
C TRP A 336 18.75 -5.22 -2.66
N GLU A 337 17.79 -4.61 -2.00
CA GLU A 337 16.71 -5.33 -1.33
C GLU A 337 15.41 -5.16 -2.12
N ASN A 338 14.74 -6.27 -2.37
CA ASN A 338 13.35 -6.25 -2.81
C ASN A 338 12.48 -6.44 -1.57
N ILE A 339 11.73 -5.40 -1.22
CA ILE A 339 10.90 -5.38 -0.02
C ILE A 339 9.44 -5.66 -0.32
N ARG A 340 8.74 -6.12 0.70
CA ARG A 340 7.28 -6.18 0.75
C ARG A 340 6.81 -5.56 2.06
N TYR A 341 5.73 -4.80 2.00
CA TYR A 341 5.07 -4.33 3.21
C TYR A 341 4.27 -5.44 3.87
N ASN A 342 4.44 -5.57 5.18
CA ASN A 342 3.75 -6.49 6.07
C ASN A 342 3.20 -5.72 7.28
N THR A 343 2.37 -6.35 8.09
CA THR A 343 1.83 -5.77 9.32
C THR A 343 2.39 -6.53 10.51
N ASN A 344 2.98 -5.82 11.47
CA ASN A 344 3.41 -6.39 12.73
C ASN A 344 2.21 -6.99 13.47
N LYS A 345 2.32 -8.25 13.91
CA LYS A 345 1.19 -8.97 14.54
C LYS A 345 0.82 -8.44 15.92
N GLU A 346 1.73 -7.76 16.62
CA GLU A 346 1.53 -7.24 17.98
C GLU A 346 1.06 -5.79 17.98
N THR A 347 1.66 -4.95 17.12
CA THR A 347 1.45 -3.49 17.11
C THR A 347 0.55 -3.01 15.96
N ASN A 348 0.28 -3.87 14.97
CA ASN A 348 -0.36 -3.52 13.70
C ASN A 348 0.35 -2.40 12.91
N THR A 349 1.63 -2.13 13.20
CA THR A 349 2.43 -1.20 12.41
C THR A 349 2.83 -1.83 11.08
N ILE A 350 2.93 -1.01 10.03
CA ILE A 350 3.47 -1.42 8.74
C ILE A 350 4.99 -1.59 8.88
N GLU A 351 5.48 -2.74 8.47
CA GLU A 351 6.90 -3.07 8.47
C GLU A 351 7.34 -3.51 7.07
N GLU A 352 8.64 -3.35 6.81
CA GLU A 352 9.27 -3.78 5.58
C GLU A 352 9.91 -5.15 5.78
N GLU A 353 9.52 -6.11 4.95
CA GLU A 353 10.08 -7.45 4.93
C GLU A 353 10.91 -7.60 3.65
N VAL A 354 12.21 -7.89 3.81
CA VAL A 354 13.09 -8.20 2.68
C VAL A 354 12.73 -9.60 2.16
N ILE A 355 12.13 -9.67 0.97
CA ILE A 355 11.70 -10.94 0.36
C ILE A 355 12.73 -11.50 -0.62
N GLY A 356 13.70 -10.69 -1.01
CA GLY A 356 14.83 -11.11 -1.84
C GLY A 356 15.93 -10.07 -1.88
N THR A 357 17.14 -10.52 -2.19
CA THR A 357 18.32 -9.66 -2.35
C THR A 357 18.96 -9.90 -3.70
N PHE A 358 19.50 -8.83 -4.27
CA PHE A 358 20.36 -8.85 -5.45
C PHE A 358 21.71 -8.29 -5.02
N GLU A 359 22.78 -9.05 -5.16
CA GLU A 359 24.14 -8.67 -4.76
C GLU A 359 25.03 -8.61 -6.00
N GLN A 360 25.62 -7.45 -6.25
CA GLN A 360 26.53 -7.23 -7.39
C GLN A 360 27.46 -6.06 -7.09
N ILE A 361 28.57 -5.97 -7.81
CA ILE A 361 29.42 -4.78 -7.79
C ILE A 361 28.60 -3.59 -8.33
N PRO A 362 28.53 -2.45 -7.62
CA PRO A 362 27.65 -1.32 -7.96
C PRO A 362 28.15 -0.47 -9.14
N LEU A 363 28.66 -1.13 -10.18
CA LEU A 363 29.21 -0.53 -11.38
C LEU A 363 28.44 -0.97 -12.62
N ARG A 364 28.32 -0.05 -13.58
CA ARG A 364 27.86 -0.35 -14.95
C ARG A 364 28.78 0.35 -15.95
N LEU A 365 28.94 -0.22 -17.14
CA LEU A 365 29.63 0.44 -18.25
C LEU A 365 29.01 1.81 -18.57
N ALA A 366 29.86 2.81 -18.77
CA ALA A 366 29.46 4.21 -18.79
C ALA A 366 30.04 5.02 -19.96
N TRP A 367 30.36 4.36 -21.09
CA TRP A 367 30.59 5.09 -22.34
C TRP A 367 29.28 5.64 -22.90
N ALA A 368 28.20 4.87 -22.76
CA ALA A 368 26.85 5.29 -23.13
C ALA A 368 25.77 4.80 -22.17
N ILE A 369 24.71 5.59 -22.04
CA ILE A 369 23.48 5.25 -21.33
C ILE A 369 22.28 5.80 -22.09
N THR A 370 21.10 5.23 -21.90
CA THR A 370 19.87 5.82 -22.43
C THR A 370 19.44 7.05 -21.63
N ILE A 371 18.79 8.01 -22.27
CA ILE A 371 18.18 9.18 -21.62
C ILE A 371 17.23 8.74 -20.50
N HIS A 372 16.41 7.70 -20.72
CA HIS A 372 15.53 7.12 -19.68
C HIS A 372 16.30 6.70 -18.41
N LYS A 373 17.32 5.85 -18.57
CA LYS A 373 18.16 5.40 -17.44
C LYS A 373 19.02 6.51 -16.82
N SER A 374 19.16 7.67 -17.48
CA SER A 374 19.86 8.83 -16.94
C SER A 374 19.01 9.70 -15.99
N GLN A 375 17.70 9.42 -15.90
CA GLN A 375 16.81 10.16 -15.02
C GLN A 375 17.27 10.08 -13.55
N GLY A 376 17.06 11.14 -12.79
CA GLY A 376 17.68 11.34 -11.46
C GLY A 376 19.20 11.63 -11.45
N LEU A 377 19.99 11.17 -12.42
CA LEU A 377 21.46 11.28 -12.42
C LEU A 377 22.00 12.68 -12.75
N THR A 378 23.26 12.93 -12.39
CA THR A 378 24.00 14.18 -12.64
C THR A 378 25.36 13.87 -13.24
N PHE A 379 25.75 14.58 -14.30
CA PHE A 379 27.03 14.41 -15.00
C PHE A 379 27.79 15.74 -15.13
N GLU A 380 29.12 15.64 -15.18
CA GLU A 380 29.99 16.80 -15.50
C GLU A 380 30.04 17.06 -17.00
N LYS A 381 30.22 15.99 -17.79
CA LYS A 381 30.40 16.04 -19.24
C LYS A 381 29.53 14.98 -19.92
N ALA A 382 28.68 15.39 -20.86
CA ALA A 382 27.85 14.47 -21.64
C ALA A 382 27.78 14.82 -23.13
N VAL A 383 27.81 13.78 -23.96
CA VAL A 383 27.51 13.86 -25.39
C VAL A 383 26.06 13.43 -25.57
N ILE A 384 25.22 14.30 -26.14
CA ILE A 384 23.80 14.04 -26.30
C ILE A 384 23.52 13.78 -27.77
N ASP A 385 22.99 12.59 -28.04
CA ASP A 385 22.44 12.22 -29.33
C ASP A 385 20.91 12.18 -29.23
N ALA A 386 20.29 13.30 -29.63
CA ALA A 386 18.85 13.53 -29.52
C ALA A 386 18.11 13.43 -30.86
N ASP A 387 18.78 13.03 -31.95
CA ASP A 387 18.23 13.04 -33.31
C ASP A 387 16.94 12.21 -33.42
N LYS A 388 16.89 11.11 -32.67
CA LYS A 388 15.75 10.18 -32.59
C LYS A 388 14.90 10.36 -31.33
N ALA A 389 14.90 11.53 -30.71
CA ALA A 389 14.03 11.79 -29.57
C ALA A 389 12.56 11.68 -30.02
N PHE A 390 11.83 10.74 -29.45
CA PHE A 390 10.49 10.36 -29.92
C PHE A 390 9.38 10.71 -28.91
N SER A 391 9.76 11.09 -27.69
CA SER A 391 8.82 11.40 -26.61
C SER A 391 9.03 12.82 -26.07
N PRO A 392 7.95 13.57 -25.80
CA PRO A 392 8.01 14.85 -25.08
C PRO A 392 8.89 14.79 -23.83
N GLY A 393 9.67 15.84 -23.59
CA GLY A 393 10.53 15.95 -22.40
C GLY A 393 11.86 15.19 -22.45
N GLN A 394 12.10 14.27 -23.39
CA GLN A 394 13.37 13.53 -23.49
C GLN A 394 14.59 14.44 -23.66
N VAL A 395 14.47 15.48 -24.50
CA VAL A 395 15.55 16.47 -24.69
C VAL A 395 15.83 17.24 -23.41
N TYR A 396 14.78 17.68 -22.70
CA TYR A 396 14.91 18.36 -21.41
C TYR A 396 15.58 17.46 -20.37
N VAL A 397 15.19 16.18 -20.28
CA VAL A 397 15.82 15.21 -19.40
C VAL A 397 17.31 15.11 -19.71
N ALA A 398 17.69 14.92 -20.98
CA ALA A 398 19.08 14.78 -21.40
C ALA A 398 19.92 16.03 -21.06
N LEU A 399 19.46 17.22 -21.41
CA LEU A 399 20.16 18.48 -21.13
C LEU A 399 20.31 18.72 -19.63
N SER A 400 19.23 18.50 -18.86
CA SER A 400 19.21 18.75 -17.40
C SER A 400 20.08 17.79 -16.59
N ARG A 401 20.73 16.78 -17.21
CA ARG A 401 21.69 15.90 -16.52
C ARG A 401 23.02 16.58 -16.26
N CYS A 402 23.43 17.54 -17.09
CA CYS A 402 24.72 18.20 -16.93
C CYS A 402 24.66 19.32 -15.89
N ARG A 403 25.80 19.57 -15.22
CA ARG A 403 25.96 20.70 -14.28
C ARG A 403 26.18 22.04 -14.98
N SER A 404 26.84 22.04 -16.14
CA SER A 404 27.13 23.24 -16.93
C SER A 404 26.90 23.02 -18.43
N ILE A 405 26.74 24.12 -19.17
CA ILE A 405 26.54 24.08 -20.63
C ILE A 405 27.83 23.67 -21.37
N GLU A 406 29.00 24.00 -20.83
CA GLU A 406 30.31 23.61 -21.34
C GLU A 406 30.56 22.10 -21.22
N GLY A 407 29.83 21.44 -20.32
CA GLY A 407 29.82 19.99 -20.20
C GLY A 407 29.07 19.27 -21.32
N ILE A 408 28.22 19.98 -22.09
CA ILE A 408 27.34 19.36 -23.09
C ILE A 408 27.96 19.39 -24.48
N VAL A 409 27.90 18.29 -25.22
CA VAL A 409 28.12 18.29 -26.67
C VAL A 409 26.90 17.70 -27.36
N LEU A 410 26.36 18.38 -28.36
CA LEU A 410 25.21 17.91 -29.12
C LEU A 410 25.68 17.29 -30.43
N LYS A 411 25.34 16.02 -30.67
CA LYS A 411 25.61 15.35 -31.96
C LYS A 411 24.57 15.68 -33.03
N SER A 412 23.38 16.07 -32.61
CA SER A 412 22.27 16.49 -33.46
C SER A 412 21.80 17.88 -33.06
N LEU A 413 21.28 18.66 -34.02
CA LEU A 413 20.63 19.91 -33.69
C LEU A 413 19.31 19.61 -32.97
N ILE A 414 18.99 20.43 -31.97
CA ILE A 414 17.71 20.33 -31.28
C ILE A 414 16.68 21.07 -32.13
N ASN A 415 15.85 20.31 -32.85
CA ASN A 415 14.77 20.87 -33.64
C ASN A 415 13.60 21.24 -32.72
N SER A 416 12.85 22.28 -33.06
CA SER A 416 11.67 22.75 -32.30
C SER A 416 10.60 21.66 -32.13
N GLN A 417 10.48 20.73 -33.09
CA GLN A 417 9.57 19.57 -33.00
C GLN A 417 9.95 18.61 -31.86
N SER A 418 11.24 18.47 -31.55
CA SER A 418 11.79 17.62 -30.48
C SER A 418 11.70 18.26 -29.08
N ILE A 419 11.31 19.54 -28.98
CA ILE A 419 11.07 20.28 -27.73
C ILE A 419 9.57 20.30 -27.38
N SER A 420 8.70 19.71 -28.20
CA SER A 420 7.26 19.75 -27.96
C SER A 420 6.91 19.27 -26.55
N VAL A 421 6.34 20.18 -25.75
CA VAL A 421 5.75 19.90 -24.44
C VAL A 421 4.25 19.76 -24.65
N ASP A 422 3.68 18.75 -24.03
CA ASP A 422 2.24 18.50 -24.11
C ASP A 422 1.48 19.69 -23.48
N LYS A 423 0.52 20.25 -24.22
CA LYS A 423 -0.30 21.39 -23.76
C LYS A 423 -0.96 21.09 -22.41
N GLN A 424 -1.37 19.83 -22.18
CA GLN A 424 -2.01 19.44 -20.93
C GLN A 424 -1.08 19.61 -19.72
N VAL A 425 0.23 19.41 -19.91
CA VAL A 425 1.25 19.59 -18.86
C VAL A 425 1.47 21.08 -18.57
N ILE A 426 1.47 21.92 -19.61
CA ILE A 426 1.57 23.38 -19.48
C ILE A 426 0.36 23.91 -18.72
N ASP A 427 -0.85 23.53 -19.15
CA ASP A 427 -2.11 23.93 -18.51
C ASP A 427 -2.11 23.53 -17.03
N PHE A 428 -1.71 22.29 -16.71
CA PHE A 428 -1.62 21.82 -15.33
C PHE A 428 -0.57 22.59 -14.50
N SER A 429 0.60 22.86 -15.06
CA SER A 429 1.68 23.59 -14.36
C SER A 429 1.31 25.06 -14.08
N SER A 430 0.43 25.64 -14.89
CA SER A 430 -0.08 27.00 -14.68
C SER A 430 -1.02 27.14 -13.48
N LEU A 431 -1.53 26.02 -12.95
CA LEU A 431 -2.42 25.98 -11.78
C LEU A 431 -1.67 26.11 -10.44
N LYS A 432 -0.39 26.50 -10.46
CA LYS A 432 0.42 26.70 -9.24
C LYS A 432 -0.26 27.74 -8.34
N PRO A 433 -0.66 27.40 -7.10
CA PRO A 433 -1.22 28.36 -6.17
C PRO A 433 -0.14 29.34 -5.69
N ASP A 434 -0.57 30.55 -5.33
CA ASP A 434 0.32 31.51 -4.69
C ASP A 434 0.63 31.13 -3.23
N GLU A 435 1.66 31.77 -2.66
CA GLU A 435 2.13 31.49 -1.30
C GLU A 435 1.06 31.80 -0.24
N ALA A 436 0.24 32.83 -0.46
CA ALA A 436 -0.81 33.23 0.47
C ALA A 436 -1.89 32.15 0.57
N PHE A 437 -2.29 31.57 -0.56
CA PHE A 437 -3.21 30.45 -0.64
C PHE A 437 -2.63 29.22 0.07
N ILE A 438 -1.37 28.86 -0.20
CA ILE A 438 -0.73 27.69 0.42
C ILE A 438 -0.73 27.83 1.94
N ASN A 439 -0.33 29.00 2.46
CA ASN A 439 -0.27 29.25 3.90
C ASN A 439 -1.66 29.21 4.55
N HIS A 440 -2.65 29.83 3.92
CA HIS A 440 -4.04 29.80 4.39
C HIS A 440 -4.60 28.37 4.38
N GLU A 441 -4.40 27.63 3.29
CA GLU A 441 -4.86 26.26 3.14
C GLU A 441 -4.18 25.32 4.14
N LEU A 442 -2.89 25.52 4.44
CA LEU A 442 -2.16 24.73 5.43
C LEU A 442 -2.74 24.92 6.83
N GLU A 443 -2.93 26.17 7.26
CA GLU A 443 -3.51 26.46 8.58
C GLU A 443 -4.95 25.93 8.69
N ARG A 444 -5.77 26.09 7.64
CA ARG A 444 -7.12 25.52 7.59
C ARG A 444 -7.10 24.01 7.70
N ALA A 445 -6.33 23.34 6.84
CA ALA A 445 -6.25 21.89 6.78
C ALA A 445 -5.70 21.29 8.08
N ARG A 446 -4.71 21.92 8.70
CA ARG A 446 -4.15 21.49 9.99
C ARG A 446 -5.20 21.53 11.09
N LYS A 447 -5.99 22.60 11.16
CA LYS A 447 -7.09 22.73 12.13
C LYS A 447 -8.17 21.68 11.87
N GLU A 448 -8.62 21.56 10.63
CA GLU A 448 -9.65 20.58 10.21
C GLU A 448 -9.21 19.14 10.50
N PHE A 449 -7.96 18.79 10.19
CA PHE A 449 -7.40 17.48 10.45
C PHE A 449 -7.32 17.17 11.94
N LYS A 450 -6.83 18.12 12.75
CA LYS A 450 -6.79 17.97 14.22
C LYS A 450 -8.19 17.71 14.79
N ILE A 451 -9.19 18.48 14.34
CA ILE A 451 -10.59 18.31 14.76
C ILE A 451 -11.12 16.95 14.28
N SER A 452 -10.88 16.57 13.03
CA SER A 452 -11.31 15.29 12.47
C SER A 452 -10.76 14.10 13.27
N MET A 453 -9.45 14.12 13.60
CA MET A 453 -8.83 13.08 14.42
C MET A 453 -9.43 13.02 15.83
N LEU A 454 -9.67 14.17 16.47
CA LEU A 454 -10.35 14.24 17.77
C LEU A 454 -11.75 13.63 17.70
N LEU A 455 -12.54 13.97 16.68
CA LEU A 455 -13.89 13.43 16.51
C LEU A 455 -13.86 11.94 16.19
N HIS A 456 -12.89 11.48 15.40
CA HIS A 456 -12.70 10.07 15.09
C HIS A 456 -12.24 9.27 16.30
N LEU A 457 -11.49 9.85 17.23
CA LEU A 457 -11.08 9.20 18.49
C LEU A 457 -12.29 8.71 19.29
N TYR A 458 -13.37 9.49 19.33
CA TYR A 458 -14.62 9.15 20.04
C TYR A 458 -15.72 8.58 19.13
N ASP A 459 -15.39 8.21 17.88
CA ASP A 459 -16.31 7.51 16.98
C ASP A 459 -16.29 5.99 17.23
N PHE A 460 -17.41 5.44 17.71
CA PHE A 460 -17.57 4.01 17.98
C PHE A 460 -18.51 3.31 16.98
N ASN A 461 -18.94 3.99 15.90
CA ASN A 461 -19.91 3.47 14.95
C ASN A 461 -19.42 2.18 14.26
N GLN A 462 -18.15 2.14 13.86
CA GLN A 462 -17.58 0.97 13.19
C GLN A 462 -17.52 -0.25 14.12
N ILE A 463 -17.07 -0.06 15.36
CA ILE A 463 -16.99 -1.12 16.38
C ILE A 463 -18.39 -1.68 16.66
N PHE A 464 -19.37 -0.78 16.81
CA PHE A 464 -20.76 -1.16 17.02
C PHE A 464 -21.36 -1.89 15.81
N TYR A 465 -21.06 -1.45 14.59
CA TYR A 465 -21.51 -2.13 13.37
C TYR A 465 -20.94 -3.55 13.27
N THR A 466 -19.65 -3.73 13.57
CA THR A 466 -19.01 -5.06 13.65
C THR A 466 -19.69 -5.94 14.70
N ALA A 467 -19.97 -5.40 15.89
CA ALA A 467 -20.69 -6.12 16.94
C ALA A 467 -22.12 -6.50 16.53
N LYS A 468 -22.81 -5.63 15.78
CA LYS A 468 -24.16 -5.87 15.26
C LYS A 468 -24.18 -6.98 14.21
N LEU A 469 -23.19 -7.00 13.32
CA LEU A 469 -23.01 -8.10 12.37
C LEU A 469 -22.68 -9.42 13.10
N TRP A 470 -21.82 -9.36 14.11
CA TRP A 470 -21.48 -10.51 14.95
C TRP A 470 -22.71 -11.07 15.66
N TYR A 471 -23.57 -10.22 16.23
CA TYR A 471 -24.85 -10.62 16.81
C TYR A 471 -25.76 -11.28 15.78
N LYS A 472 -25.97 -10.66 14.61
CA LYS A 472 -26.81 -11.23 13.56
C LYS A 472 -26.32 -12.59 13.09
N ALA A 473 -25.01 -12.73 12.86
CA ALA A 473 -24.40 -13.99 12.42
C ALA A 473 -24.55 -15.08 13.49
N THR A 474 -24.32 -14.74 14.76
CA THR A 474 -24.42 -15.69 15.86
C THR A 474 -25.88 -16.10 16.11
N ASN A 475 -26.82 -15.15 16.07
CA ASN A 475 -28.25 -15.39 16.25
C ASN A 475 -28.87 -16.19 15.09
N GLY A 476 -28.42 -15.97 13.85
CA GLY A 476 -28.86 -16.78 12.70
C GLY A 476 -28.47 -18.26 12.81
N GLU A 477 -27.44 -18.56 13.61
CA GLU A 477 -26.94 -19.90 13.88
C GLU A 477 -27.13 -20.32 15.34
N GLU A 478 -28.16 -19.78 16.04
CA GLU A 478 -28.48 -20.07 17.45
C GLU A 478 -28.39 -21.56 17.81
N PRO A 479 -28.91 -22.53 17.01
CA PRO A 479 -28.85 -23.95 17.36
C PRO A 479 -27.42 -24.55 17.41
N SER A 480 -26.42 -23.81 16.90
CA SER A 480 -25.03 -24.27 16.86
C SER A 480 -24.23 -23.84 18.10
N PHE A 481 -24.79 -23.03 18.99
CA PHE A 481 -24.11 -22.48 20.16
C PHE A 481 -24.82 -22.89 21.47
N ASN A 482 -24.12 -22.85 22.60
CA ASN A 482 -24.72 -23.02 23.92
C ASN A 482 -25.64 -21.85 24.30
N GLU A 483 -26.55 -22.10 25.24
CA GLU A 483 -27.62 -21.18 25.65
C GLU A 483 -27.13 -19.80 26.12
N GLU A 484 -25.94 -19.74 26.72
CA GLU A 484 -25.36 -18.50 27.24
C GLU A 484 -24.76 -17.60 26.15
N THR A 485 -24.52 -18.13 24.93
CA THR A 485 -23.85 -17.37 23.86
C THR A 485 -24.68 -16.18 23.39
N ILE A 486 -25.95 -16.39 23.04
CA ILE A 486 -26.79 -15.33 22.48
C ILE A 486 -27.04 -14.20 23.50
N PRO A 487 -27.41 -14.49 24.77
CA PRO A 487 -27.52 -13.47 25.81
C PRO A 487 -26.22 -12.67 25.99
N PHE A 488 -25.06 -13.34 25.98
CA PHE A 488 -23.76 -12.69 26.09
C PHE A 488 -23.50 -11.72 24.92
N VAL A 489 -23.65 -12.18 23.67
CA VAL A 489 -23.41 -11.33 22.49
C VAL A 489 -24.38 -10.14 22.43
N LYS A 490 -25.63 -10.36 22.85
CA LYS A 490 -26.65 -9.32 22.95
C LYS A 490 -26.27 -8.26 23.98
N GLU A 491 -25.77 -8.66 25.14
CA GLU A 491 -25.32 -7.75 26.19
C GLU A 491 -24.10 -6.93 25.75
N ILE A 492 -23.11 -7.55 25.10
CA ILE A 492 -21.97 -6.83 24.52
C ILE A 492 -22.42 -5.79 23.48
N ASN A 493 -23.39 -6.14 22.62
CA ASN A 493 -23.96 -5.20 21.66
C ASN A 493 -24.64 -4.01 22.35
N LYS A 494 -25.39 -4.25 23.42
CA LYS A 494 -26.05 -3.20 24.21
C LYS A 494 -25.04 -2.27 24.89
N GLN A 495 -23.96 -2.81 25.44
CA GLN A 495 -22.87 -2.00 26.02
C GLN A 495 -22.21 -1.12 24.97
N LEU A 496 -21.92 -1.66 23.79
CA LEU A 496 -21.35 -0.90 22.67
C LEU A 496 -22.31 0.15 22.11
N GLU A 497 -23.61 -0.15 22.02
CA GLU A 497 -24.64 0.81 21.63
C GLU A 497 -24.65 2.01 22.58
N HIS A 498 -24.64 1.75 23.89
CA HIS A 498 -24.60 2.79 24.90
C HIS A 498 -23.32 3.65 24.82
N ILE A 499 -22.15 3.01 24.69
CA ILE A 499 -20.87 3.72 24.51
C ILE A 499 -20.91 4.58 23.24
N LYS A 500 -21.46 4.06 22.15
CA LYS A 500 -21.62 4.76 20.87
C LYS A 500 -22.54 5.97 21.00
N GLU A 501 -23.69 5.85 21.67
CA GLU A 501 -24.62 6.97 21.88
C GLU A 501 -23.98 8.11 22.69
N ILE A 502 -23.22 7.78 23.74
CA ILE A 502 -22.50 8.76 24.54
C ILE A 502 -21.37 9.38 23.72
N GLY A 503 -20.63 8.57 22.95
CA GLY A 503 -19.62 9.01 22.00
C GLY A 503 -20.16 10.03 21.01
N ASP A 504 -21.31 9.76 20.38
CA ASP A 504 -21.94 10.68 19.43
C ASP A 504 -22.33 12.01 20.08
N LYS A 505 -22.94 11.98 21.28
CA LYS A 505 -23.26 13.21 22.03
C LYS A 505 -21.99 14.00 22.37
N PHE A 506 -20.94 13.31 22.78
CA PHE A 506 -19.66 13.94 23.11
C PHE A 506 -18.97 14.53 21.87
N ARG A 507 -19.03 13.86 20.71
CA ARG A 507 -18.51 14.38 19.43
C ARG A 507 -19.19 15.67 19.02
N ILE A 508 -20.51 15.78 19.20
CA ILE A 508 -21.24 17.04 18.92
C ILE A 508 -20.70 18.17 19.79
N GLN A 509 -20.53 17.92 21.09
CA GLN A 509 -19.94 18.89 22.01
C GLN A 509 -18.49 19.25 21.67
N LEU A 510 -17.64 18.25 21.39
CA LEU A 510 -16.25 18.46 21.00
C LEU A 510 -16.16 19.30 19.73
N LYS A 511 -17.01 19.03 18.74
CA LYS A 511 -17.08 19.81 17.50
C LYS A 511 -17.43 21.27 17.80
N GLN A 512 -18.37 21.54 18.70
CA GLN A 512 -18.75 22.90 19.09
C GLN A 512 -17.62 23.66 19.81
N ILE A 513 -16.79 22.96 20.61
CA ILE A 513 -15.66 23.59 21.31
C ILE A 513 -14.50 23.82 20.35
N ALA A 514 -14.10 22.78 19.60
CA ALA A 514 -12.90 22.77 18.78
C ALA A 514 -13.04 23.56 17.47
N SER A 515 -14.27 23.78 16.97
CA SER A 515 -14.50 24.53 15.72
C SER A 515 -14.54 26.05 15.92
N LYS A 516 -14.52 26.56 17.16
CA LYS A 516 -14.48 28.02 17.41
C LYS A 516 -13.18 28.63 16.84
N GLU A 517 -13.24 29.89 16.41
CA GLU A 517 -12.03 30.61 15.95
C GLU A 517 -10.98 30.68 17.06
N ASN A 518 -11.39 31.14 18.25
CA ASN A 518 -10.60 31.08 19.47
C ASN A 518 -11.02 29.86 20.29
N VAL A 519 -10.26 28.76 20.14
CA VAL A 519 -10.49 27.54 20.92
C VAL A 519 -10.05 27.80 22.36
N ASP A 520 -10.98 27.63 23.29
CA ASP A 520 -10.68 27.61 24.72
C ASP A 520 -9.93 26.31 25.05
N THR A 521 -8.60 26.40 25.06
CA THR A 521 -7.69 25.26 25.27
C THR A 521 -7.83 24.66 26.66
N GLN A 522 -8.14 25.49 27.66
CA GLN A 522 -8.36 25.02 29.03
C GLN A 522 -9.64 24.20 29.10
N LEU A 523 -10.76 24.73 28.60
CA LEU A 523 -12.03 24.01 28.55
C LEU A 523 -11.94 22.71 27.73
N LEU A 524 -11.24 22.75 26.59
CA LEU A 524 -11.02 21.55 25.77
C LEU A 524 -10.24 20.48 26.55
N THR A 525 -9.17 20.87 27.24
CA THR A 525 -8.34 19.95 28.03
C THR A 525 -9.10 19.36 29.20
N GLU A 526 -9.86 20.17 29.95
CA GLU A 526 -10.73 19.70 31.04
C GLU A 526 -11.77 18.70 30.55
N ARG A 527 -12.35 18.95 29.36
CA ARG A 527 -13.28 18.02 28.71
C ARG A 527 -12.63 16.73 28.26
N LEU A 528 -11.45 16.78 27.64
CA LEU A 528 -10.70 15.59 27.21
C LEU A 528 -10.29 14.75 28.42
N SER A 529 -9.81 15.37 29.49
CA SER A 529 -9.48 14.69 30.76
C SER A 529 -10.68 13.98 31.38
N SER A 530 -11.81 14.67 31.50
CA SER A 530 -13.06 14.09 32.03
C SER A 530 -13.55 12.92 31.17
N SER A 531 -13.51 13.09 29.85
CA SER A 531 -13.92 12.04 28.92
C SER A 531 -12.98 10.83 28.95
N SER A 532 -11.68 11.06 29.11
CA SER A 532 -10.68 10.00 29.17
C SER A 532 -10.93 9.07 30.35
N THR A 533 -11.15 9.63 31.54
CA THR A 533 -11.51 8.84 32.73
C THR A 533 -12.80 8.04 32.51
N TYR A 534 -13.84 8.69 31.99
CA TYR A 534 -15.13 8.04 31.74
C TYR A 534 -15.04 6.89 30.73
N PHE A 535 -14.49 7.15 29.54
CA PHE A 535 -14.39 6.14 28.49
C PHE A 535 -13.37 5.05 28.85
N ALA A 536 -12.27 5.37 29.54
CA ALA A 536 -11.31 4.37 29.97
C ALA A 536 -11.96 3.34 30.91
N GLU A 537 -12.80 3.79 31.84
CA GLU A 537 -13.57 2.90 32.74
C GLU A 537 -14.55 2.03 31.94
N LYS A 538 -15.38 2.64 31.07
CA LYS A 538 -16.39 1.90 30.30
C LYS A 538 -15.79 0.90 29.32
N LEU A 539 -14.71 1.28 28.64
CA LEU A 539 -13.99 0.40 27.71
C LEU A 539 -13.29 -0.74 28.46
N GLU A 540 -12.77 -0.49 29.66
CA GLU A 540 -12.19 -1.55 30.51
C GLU A 540 -13.26 -2.57 30.96
N ILE A 541 -14.44 -2.10 31.38
CA ILE A 541 -15.57 -2.98 31.72
C ILE A 541 -15.98 -3.84 30.52
N LEU A 542 -16.06 -3.23 29.33
CA LEU A 542 -16.38 -3.95 28.09
C LEU A 542 -15.30 -4.98 27.74
N MET A 543 -14.02 -4.62 27.83
CA MET A 543 -12.89 -5.54 27.59
C MET A 543 -12.93 -6.73 28.54
N ASN A 544 -13.22 -6.50 29.82
CA ASN A 544 -13.35 -7.56 30.81
C ASN A 544 -14.59 -8.44 30.57
N SER A 545 -15.67 -7.87 30.02
CA SER A 545 -16.85 -8.63 29.59
C SER A 545 -16.52 -9.52 28.39
N LEU A 546 -15.83 -9.00 27.37
CA LEU A 546 -15.40 -9.76 26.18
C LEU A 546 -14.55 -10.99 26.55
N LYS A 547 -13.66 -10.87 27.54
CA LYS A 547 -12.83 -11.98 28.04
C LYS A 547 -13.62 -13.12 28.68
N LYS A 548 -14.85 -12.85 29.16
CA LYS A 548 -15.72 -13.82 29.83
C LYS A 548 -16.69 -14.51 28.88
N SER A 549 -16.38 -14.56 27.57
CA SER A 549 -17.23 -15.22 26.59
C SER A 549 -17.52 -16.67 27.00
N PRO A 550 -18.80 -17.07 27.15
CA PRO A 550 -19.19 -18.42 27.49
C PRO A 550 -19.33 -19.33 26.25
N ALA A 551 -19.00 -18.81 25.06
CA ALA A 551 -19.43 -19.42 23.82
C ALA A 551 -18.77 -20.77 23.55
N THR A 552 -19.60 -21.77 23.26
CA THR A 552 -19.16 -23.09 22.82
C THR A 552 -19.96 -23.53 21.60
N THR A 553 -19.28 -24.09 20.58
CA THR A 553 -19.88 -24.62 19.36
C THR A 553 -19.08 -25.81 18.81
N ASP A 554 -19.77 -26.75 18.19
CA ASP A 554 -19.19 -27.90 17.48
C ASP A 554 -18.90 -27.59 15.98
N SER A 555 -19.31 -26.42 15.50
CA SER A 555 -19.08 -25.95 14.14
C SER A 555 -17.78 -25.16 14.05
N LYS A 556 -16.76 -25.73 13.38
CA LYS A 556 -15.48 -25.04 13.14
C LYS A 556 -15.67 -23.70 12.40
N THR A 557 -16.62 -23.65 11.48
CA THR A 557 -16.91 -22.44 10.69
C THR A 557 -17.50 -21.35 11.57
N ASN A 558 -18.50 -21.69 12.40
CA ASN A 558 -19.15 -20.73 13.28
C ASN A 558 -18.20 -20.27 14.38
N ALA A 559 -17.39 -21.19 14.93
CA ALA A 559 -16.34 -20.85 15.88
C ALA A 559 -15.36 -19.83 15.29
N LYS A 560 -14.89 -20.06 14.05
CA LYS A 560 -13.98 -19.14 13.39
C LYS A 560 -14.59 -17.75 13.21
N ILE A 561 -15.83 -17.66 12.71
CA ILE A 561 -16.53 -16.39 12.52
C ILE A 561 -16.69 -15.64 13.84
N TYR A 562 -17.11 -16.36 14.89
CA TYR A 562 -17.28 -15.82 16.23
C TYR A 562 -15.96 -15.32 16.83
N ASP A 563 -14.93 -16.18 16.83
CA ASP A 563 -13.62 -15.91 17.42
C ASP A 563 -12.90 -14.76 16.69
N GLU A 564 -13.01 -14.69 15.35
CA GLU A 564 -12.46 -13.57 14.57
C GLU A 564 -13.19 -12.25 14.88
N ALA A 565 -14.52 -12.26 15.00
CA ALA A 565 -15.30 -11.07 15.29
C ALA A 565 -15.03 -10.53 16.70
N ILE A 566 -15.08 -11.38 17.73
CA ILE A 566 -14.83 -10.97 19.12
C ILE A 566 -13.39 -10.45 19.31
N SER A 567 -12.41 -11.08 18.66
CA SER A 567 -11.02 -10.62 18.68
C SER A 567 -10.85 -9.26 18.00
N THR A 568 -11.55 -9.03 16.89
CA THR A 568 -11.54 -7.74 16.18
C THR A 568 -12.13 -6.64 17.06
N ILE A 569 -13.30 -6.88 17.67
CA ILE A 569 -13.95 -5.93 18.59
C ILE A 569 -13.04 -5.62 19.78
N TYR A 570 -12.44 -6.65 20.40
CA TYR A 570 -11.52 -6.46 21.53
C TYR A 570 -10.32 -5.60 21.14
N ALA A 571 -9.71 -5.85 19.98
CA ALA A 571 -8.56 -5.09 19.51
C ALA A 571 -8.90 -3.62 19.24
N GLU A 572 -10.04 -3.34 18.58
CA GLU A 572 -10.49 -1.97 18.32
C GLU A 572 -10.81 -1.22 19.62
N VAL A 573 -11.47 -1.87 20.59
CA VAL A 573 -11.78 -1.30 21.90
C VAL A 573 -10.50 -1.00 22.70
N ALA A 574 -9.55 -1.93 22.72
CA ALA A 574 -8.27 -1.78 23.40
C ALA A 574 -7.45 -0.60 22.82
N LEU A 575 -7.41 -0.48 21.50
CA LEU A 575 -6.75 0.64 20.82
C LEU A 575 -7.43 1.96 21.15
N LYS A 576 -8.76 2.03 21.11
CA LYS A 576 -9.52 3.24 21.49
C LYS A 576 -9.22 3.67 22.91
N LYS A 577 -9.24 2.73 23.86
CA LYS A 577 -8.92 2.99 25.26
C LYS A 577 -7.51 3.58 25.38
N HIS A 578 -6.52 2.91 24.78
CA HIS A 578 -5.12 3.35 24.81
C HIS A 578 -4.94 4.78 24.26
N LEU A 579 -5.52 5.07 23.09
CA LEU A 579 -5.39 6.39 22.46
C LEU A 579 -6.10 7.48 23.27
N ILE A 580 -7.32 7.22 23.74
CA ILE A 580 -8.07 8.18 24.58
C ILE A 580 -7.28 8.49 25.86
N SER A 581 -6.72 7.47 26.51
CA SER A 581 -5.91 7.63 27.72
C SER A 581 -4.57 8.30 27.47
N ALA A 582 -3.98 8.17 26.28
CA ALA A 582 -2.70 8.77 25.96
C ALA A 582 -2.81 10.26 25.58
N THR A 583 -3.93 10.69 24.98
CA THR A 583 -4.06 12.04 24.39
C THR A 583 -4.96 12.99 25.20
N TYR A 584 -5.17 12.73 26.49
CA TYR A 584 -6.16 13.46 27.29
C TYR A 584 -5.71 14.86 27.75
N ASN A 585 -4.41 15.06 28.01
CA ASN A 585 -3.85 16.32 28.50
C ASN A 585 -3.53 17.31 27.37
N ASP A 586 -2.94 16.82 26.29
CA ASP A 586 -2.56 17.65 25.14
C ASP A 586 -2.72 16.84 23.86
N PHE A 587 -3.85 17.04 23.17
CA PHE A 587 -4.05 16.38 21.89
C PHE A 587 -3.20 17.05 20.81
N SER A 588 -2.22 16.31 20.28
CA SER A 588 -1.47 16.65 19.09
C SER A 588 -1.46 15.48 18.10
N VAL A 589 -1.31 15.80 16.81
CA VAL A 589 -1.21 14.80 15.73
C VAL A 589 -0.03 13.86 15.97
N GLU A 590 1.10 14.43 16.38
CA GLU A 590 2.32 13.70 16.70
C GLU A 590 2.10 12.71 17.85
N LEU A 591 1.54 13.17 18.98
CA LEU A 591 1.29 12.32 20.15
C LEU A 591 0.32 11.19 19.82
N TYR A 592 -0.70 11.45 19.00
CA TYR A 592 -1.65 10.43 18.55
C TYR A 592 -0.92 9.29 17.81
N TYR A 593 -0.13 9.62 16.78
CA TYR A 593 0.56 8.61 15.99
C TYR A 593 1.66 7.90 16.77
N GLN A 594 2.43 8.62 17.59
CA GLN A 594 3.41 7.99 18.49
C GLN A 594 2.75 7.01 19.45
N SER A 595 1.61 7.37 20.02
CA SER A 595 0.85 6.50 20.93
C SER A 595 0.28 5.29 20.20
N ARG A 596 -0.24 5.48 18.98
CA ARG A 596 -0.73 4.39 18.12
C ARG A 596 0.37 3.39 17.79
N ASN A 597 1.55 3.86 17.39
CA ASN A 597 2.67 2.98 17.01
C ASN A 597 3.24 2.20 18.20
N LYS A 598 3.15 2.76 19.41
CA LYS A 598 3.56 2.09 20.66
C LYS A 598 2.50 1.12 21.19
N PHE A 599 1.28 1.14 20.66
CA PHE A 599 0.21 0.27 21.13
C PHE A 599 0.59 -1.19 20.90
N LYS A 600 0.48 -1.99 21.96
CA LYS A 600 0.57 -3.44 21.90
C LYS A 600 -0.76 -4.02 22.31
N LEU A 601 -1.31 -4.90 21.48
CA LEU A 601 -2.57 -5.55 21.78
C LEU A 601 -2.43 -6.37 23.09
N PRO A 602 -3.25 -6.12 24.12
CA PRO A 602 -3.23 -6.95 25.33
C PRO A 602 -3.62 -8.38 25.02
N ASN A 603 -3.05 -9.34 25.75
CA ASN A 603 -3.36 -10.76 25.58
C ASN A 603 -4.87 -11.02 25.63
N PHE A 604 -5.38 -11.58 24.53
CA PHE A 604 -6.77 -11.95 24.37
C PHE A 604 -6.85 -13.26 23.59
N SER A 605 -7.47 -14.28 24.20
CA SER A 605 -7.71 -15.56 23.55
C SER A 605 -9.05 -16.09 24.00
N VAL A 606 -9.97 -16.19 23.05
CA VAL A 606 -11.26 -16.88 23.20
C VAL A 606 -11.29 -17.92 22.09
N LYS A 607 -11.64 -19.17 22.47
CA LYS A 607 -11.83 -20.27 21.53
C LYS A 607 -13.19 -20.87 21.78
N SER A 608 -14.13 -20.59 20.89
CA SER A 608 -15.49 -21.13 21.00
C SER A 608 -15.64 -22.56 20.48
N TYR A 609 -14.66 -23.07 19.71
CA TYR A 609 -14.70 -24.45 19.24
C TYR A 609 -14.50 -25.45 20.39
N SER A 610 -15.48 -26.31 20.63
CA SER A 610 -15.38 -27.41 21.59
C SER A 610 -15.57 -28.75 20.87
N ARG A 611 -14.57 -29.64 21.00
CA ARG A 611 -14.61 -31.00 20.47
C ARG A 611 -15.11 -31.91 21.59
N GLY A 612 -16.40 -32.27 21.57
CA GLY A 612 -16.92 -33.38 22.38
C GLY A 612 -16.94 -33.19 23.90
N LYS A 613 -16.98 -31.96 24.45
CA LYS A 613 -17.26 -31.76 25.89
C LYS A 613 -18.72 -31.36 26.11
N THR A 614 -19.48 -32.36 26.53
CA THR A 614 -20.64 -32.36 27.43
C THR A 614 -21.64 -31.18 27.37
N SER A 615 -22.90 -31.55 27.10
CA SER A 615 -24.14 -30.77 27.26
C SER A 615 -24.23 -29.46 26.46
N VAL A 616 -24.41 -29.56 25.14
CA VAL A 616 -25.21 -28.55 24.44
C VAL A 616 -26.66 -28.85 24.79
N GLN A 617 -27.28 -28.04 25.66
CA GLN A 617 -28.74 -28.06 25.81
C GLN A 617 -29.34 -27.57 24.49
N LEU A 618 -29.69 -28.52 23.63
CA LEU A 618 -30.34 -28.28 22.35
C LEU A 618 -31.86 -28.31 22.59
N LYS A 619 -32.57 -27.28 22.13
CA LYS A 619 -34.04 -27.24 22.19
C LYS A 619 -34.62 -28.26 21.22
N SER A 620 -35.29 -29.27 21.77
CA SER A 620 -36.16 -30.21 21.06
C SER A 620 -37.38 -30.50 21.94
N ASN A 621 -38.50 -30.85 21.31
CA ASN A 621 -39.68 -31.35 22.00
C ASN A 621 -39.41 -32.69 22.72
N HIS A 622 -38.36 -33.42 22.30
CA HIS A 622 -37.91 -34.67 22.87
C HIS A 622 -36.41 -34.61 23.24
N PRO A 623 -36.05 -33.90 24.34
CA PRO A 623 -34.66 -33.68 24.71
C PRO A 623 -33.90 -34.96 25.08
N ASN A 624 -34.60 -35.97 25.61
CA ASN A 624 -33.99 -37.27 25.93
C ASN A 624 -33.60 -38.02 24.64
N LEU A 625 -34.51 -38.08 23.67
CA LEU A 625 -34.22 -38.66 22.36
C LEU A 625 -33.09 -37.90 21.66
N LEU A 626 -33.08 -36.57 21.71
CA LEU A 626 -32.00 -35.79 21.13
C LEU A 626 -30.63 -36.12 21.76
N ASN A 627 -30.58 -36.35 23.07
CA ASN A 627 -29.34 -36.77 23.73
C ASN A 627 -28.87 -38.14 23.25
N GLU A 628 -29.77 -39.11 23.11
CA GLU A 628 -29.45 -40.44 22.58
C GLU A 628 -28.98 -40.37 21.11
N LEU A 629 -29.62 -39.53 20.30
CA LEU A 629 -29.23 -39.26 18.91
C LEU A 629 -27.87 -38.57 18.79
N VAL A 630 -27.51 -37.71 19.75
CA VAL A 630 -26.18 -37.11 19.84
C VAL A 630 -25.15 -38.16 20.24
N GLN A 631 -25.47 -39.04 21.19
CA GLN A 631 -24.59 -40.12 21.62
C GLN A 631 -24.29 -41.09 20.47
N ILE A 632 -25.31 -41.56 19.75
CA ILE A 632 -25.11 -42.48 18.62
C ILE A 632 -24.31 -41.83 17.49
N ARG A 633 -24.56 -40.54 17.18
CA ARG A 633 -23.75 -39.79 16.21
C ARG A 633 -22.28 -39.74 16.63
N ASN A 634 -22.02 -39.43 17.90
CA ASN A 634 -20.65 -39.32 18.41
C ASN A 634 -19.96 -40.69 18.43
N TYR A 635 -20.67 -41.75 18.80
CA TYR A 635 -20.18 -43.13 18.75
C TYR A 635 -19.76 -43.54 17.33
N ILE A 636 -20.61 -43.28 16.31
CA ILE A 636 -20.27 -43.52 14.90
C ILE A 636 -19.06 -42.68 14.49
N SER A 637 -19.05 -41.40 14.86
CA SER A 637 -17.99 -40.45 14.54
C SER A 637 -16.64 -40.90 15.09
N GLU A 638 -16.59 -41.41 16.32
CA GLU A 638 -15.36 -41.88 16.97
C GLU A 638 -14.88 -43.20 16.38
N ASN A 639 -15.77 -44.18 16.20
CA ASN A 639 -15.41 -45.49 15.68
C ASN A 639 -14.94 -45.45 14.21
N GLU A 640 -15.54 -44.60 13.39
CA GLU A 640 -15.16 -44.45 11.99
C GLU A 640 -14.12 -43.34 11.75
N ASN A 641 -13.65 -42.68 12.82
CA ASN A 641 -12.73 -41.54 12.76
C ASN A 641 -13.21 -40.45 11.78
N LEU A 642 -14.51 -40.18 11.76
CA LEU A 642 -15.16 -39.18 10.92
C LEU A 642 -15.50 -37.94 11.75
N PRO A 643 -15.49 -36.73 11.16
CA PRO A 643 -16.09 -35.56 11.81
C PRO A 643 -17.61 -35.76 12.06
N PRO A 644 -18.18 -35.35 13.22
CA PRO A 644 -19.59 -35.61 13.57
C PRO A 644 -20.62 -35.13 12.55
N TYR A 645 -20.36 -33.99 11.89
CA TYR A 645 -21.26 -33.44 10.87
C TYR A 645 -21.37 -34.29 9.59
N ILE A 646 -20.38 -35.15 9.32
CA ILE A 646 -20.44 -36.12 8.21
C ILE A 646 -21.50 -37.18 8.52
N VAL A 647 -21.61 -37.61 9.78
CA VAL A 647 -22.64 -38.54 10.25
C VAL A 647 -24.01 -37.85 10.23
N ALA A 648 -24.18 -36.80 11.03
CA ALA A 648 -25.39 -35.98 11.04
C ALA A 648 -25.11 -34.59 11.62
N HIS A 649 -25.64 -33.53 11.00
CA HIS A 649 -25.58 -32.20 11.60
C HIS A 649 -26.48 -32.11 12.82
N THR A 650 -26.15 -31.27 13.78
CA THR A 650 -26.95 -31.06 14.98
C THR A 650 -28.40 -30.62 14.66
N LYS A 651 -28.60 -29.76 13.66
CA LYS A 651 -29.95 -29.40 13.14
C LYS A 651 -30.72 -30.62 12.59
N THR A 652 -30.02 -31.58 11.99
CA THR A 652 -30.61 -32.84 11.50
C THR A 652 -31.06 -33.71 12.68
N LEU A 653 -30.25 -33.81 13.74
CA LEU A 653 -30.61 -34.57 14.94
C LEU A 653 -31.80 -33.96 15.68
N VAL A 654 -31.88 -32.63 15.77
CA VAL A 654 -33.04 -31.92 16.34
C VAL A 654 -34.31 -32.26 15.55
N GLN A 655 -34.27 -32.23 14.20
CA GLN A 655 -35.42 -32.64 13.39
C GLN A 655 -35.78 -34.12 13.57
N MET A 656 -34.79 -35.02 13.69
CA MET A 656 -35.04 -36.43 13.99
C MET A 656 -35.74 -36.60 15.34
N ALA A 657 -35.30 -35.86 16.36
CA ALA A 657 -35.91 -35.89 17.69
C ALA A 657 -37.34 -35.32 17.69
N ASP A 658 -37.57 -34.20 17.01
CA ASP A 658 -38.87 -33.52 16.99
C ASP A 658 -39.92 -34.25 16.14
N TYR A 659 -39.52 -34.87 15.03
CA TYR A 659 -40.45 -35.51 14.09
C TYR A 659 -40.50 -37.03 14.19
N MET A 660 -39.51 -37.66 14.85
CA MET A 660 -39.46 -39.10 15.13
C MET A 660 -39.74 -39.98 13.88
N PRO A 661 -38.89 -39.93 12.83
CA PRO A 661 -39.06 -40.74 11.62
C PRO A 661 -38.95 -42.24 11.90
N LYS A 662 -39.96 -43.02 11.46
CA LYS A 662 -40.03 -44.47 11.73
C LYS A 662 -39.44 -45.35 10.64
N THR A 663 -39.42 -44.86 9.40
CA THR A 663 -38.97 -45.63 8.24
C THR A 663 -37.83 -44.93 7.52
N GLU A 664 -37.07 -45.67 6.70
CA GLU A 664 -36.06 -45.08 5.82
C GLU A 664 -36.64 -44.01 4.89
N LYS A 665 -37.89 -44.19 4.46
CA LYS A 665 -38.62 -43.20 3.64
C LYS A 665 -38.88 -41.91 4.41
N ASP A 666 -39.14 -42.00 5.71
CA ASP A 666 -39.34 -40.83 6.58
C ASP A 666 -38.01 -40.14 6.87
N LEU A 667 -36.95 -40.91 7.14
CA LEU A 667 -35.63 -40.36 7.44
C LEU A 667 -35.03 -39.61 6.22
N LEU A 668 -35.34 -40.05 5.00
CA LEU A 668 -34.97 -39.33 3.77
C LEU A 668 -35.63 -37.95 3.61
N LYS A 669 -36.73 -37.69 4.32
CA LYS A 669 -37.39 -36.39 4.31
C LYS A 669 -36.70 -35.39 5.26
N ILE A 670 -35.95 -35.88 6.25
CA ILE A 670 -35.24 -35.04 7.23
C ILE A 670 -34.11 -34.25 6.54
N TYR A 671 -34.03 -32.96 6.85
CA TYR A 671 -33.05 -32.05 6.24
C TYR A 671 -31.61 -32.47 6.56
N GLY A 672 -30.77 -32.59 5.54
CA GLY A 672 -29.35 -32.95 5.67
C GLY A 672 -29.06 -34.46 5.75
N PHE A 673 -30.09 -35.31 5.61
CA PHE A 673 -29.97 -36.78 5.64
C PHE A 673 -30.33 -37.43 4.28
N GLY A 674 -29.39 -37.36 3.33
CA GLY A 674 -29.57 -37.90 1.98
C GLY A 674 -29.28 -39.40 1.83
N LYS A 675 -29.54 -39.97 0.64
CA LYS A 675 -29.40 -41.41 0.33
C LYS A 675 -28.11 -42.06 0.81
N LYS A 676 -26.94 -41.41 0.60
CA LYS A 676 -25.64 -41.94 1.05
C LYS A 676 -25.50 -42.04 2.58
N LYS A 677 -26.12 -41.12 3.33
CA LYS A 677 -26.13 -41.16 4.80
C LYS A 677 -27.14 -42.18 5.31
N LEU A 678 -28.28 -42.30 4.62
CA LEU A 678 -29.27 -43.34 4.90
C LEU A 678 -28.65 -44.74 4.79
N GLU A 679 -27.95 -45.02 3.68
CA GLU A 679 -27.29 -46.32 3.46
C GLU A 679 -26.22 -46.64 4.50
N ARG A 680 -25.46 -45.64 4.97
CA ARG A 680 -24.36 -45.85 5.94
C ARG A 680 -24.79 -45.84 7.40
N PHE A 681 -25.68 -44.92 7.78
CA PHE A 681 -25.96 -44.60 9.18
C PHE A 681 -27.44 -44.71 9.54
N GLY A 682 -28.33 -44.85 8.55
CA GLY A 682 -29.77 -44.77 8.74
C GLY A 682 -30.33 -45.79 9.73
N ALA A 683 -29.86 -47.04 9.67
CA ALA A 683 -30.33 -48.11 10.55
C ALA A 683 -30.11 -47.79 12.04
N GLN A 684 -28.93 -47.29 12.40
CA GLN A 684 -28.57 -46.97 13.79
C GLN A 684 -29.40 -45.81 14.36
N PHE A 685 -29.73 -44.82 13.52
CA PHE A 685 -30.61 -43.74 13.94
C PHE A 685 -32.08 -44.20 14.05
N LEU A 686 -32.56 -45.03 13.12
CA LEU A 686 -33.92 -45.56 13.16
C LEU A 686 -34.15 -46.50 14.35
N GLU A 687 -33.15 -47.28 14.75
CA GLU A 687 -33.19 -48.15 15.92
C GLU A 687 -33.45 -47.31 17.19
N VAL A 688 -32.58 -46.34 17.47
CA VAL A 688 -32.72 -45.42 18.62
C VAL A 688 -34.07 -44.71 18.64
N ILE A 689 -34.54 -44.24 17.48
CA ILE A 689 -35.82 -43.52 17.38
C ILE A 689 -37.01 -44.46 17.65
N ASN A 690 -36.99 -45.67 17.07
CA ASN A 690 -38.09 -46.61 17.23
C ASN A 690 -38.16 -47.19 18.64
N ASP A 691 -37.01 -47.45 19.27
CA ASP A 691 -36.92 -47.88 20.66
C ASP A 691 -37.50 -46.80 21.59
N TYR A 692 -37.06 -45.56 21.42
CA TYR A 692 -37.58 -44.43 22.19
C TYR A 692 -39.10 -44.25 22.04
N ILE A 693 -39.64 -44.38 20.82
CA ILE A 693 -41.09 -44.31 20.57
C ILE A 693 -41.82 -45.44 21.29
N SER A 694 -41.28 -46.66 21.24
CA SER A 694 -41.89 -47.85 21.85
C SER A 694 -41.90 -47.77 23.38
N GLU A 695 -40.77 -47.36 23.98
CA GLU A 695 -40.61 -47.23 25.42
C GLU A 695 -41.50 -46.14 26.03
N ASN A 696 -41.76 -45.07 25.29
CA ASN A 696 -42.52 -43.91 25.77
C ASN A 696 -43.97 -43.88 25.26
N GLY A 697 -44.42 -44.88 24.49
CA GLY A 697 -45.78 -44.95 23.96
C GLY A 697 -46.16 -43.79 23.02
N LEU A 698 -45.19 -43.24 22.29
CA LEU A 698 -45.37 -42.04 21.46
C LEU A 698 -45.84 -42.39 20.03
N GLN A 699 -46.32 -41.38 19.30
CA GLN A 699 -46.58 -41.49 17.86
C GLN A 699 -45.61 -40.62 17.08
N SER A 700 -45.33 -41.01 15.83
CA SER A 700 -44.45 -40.25 14.96
C SER A 700 -45.13 -38.96 14.50
N GLU A 701 -44.43 -37.84 14.65
CA GLU A 701 -44.89 -36.51 14.21
C GLU A 701 -44.60 -36.25 12.72
N MET A 702 -44.18 -37.28 11.98
CA MET A 702 -43.96 -37.19 10.52
C MET A 702 -45.23 -36.84 9.73
N ILE A 703 -46.41 -37.04 10.31
CA ILE A 703 -47.71 -36.62 9.73
C ILE A 703 -47.79 -35.08 9.63
N ASN A 704 -47.11 -34.38 10.54
CA ASN A 704 -47.03 -32.92 10.59
C ASN A 704 -45.77 -32.37 9.89
N PHE A 705 -45.03 -33.22 9.15
CA PHE A 705 -43.79 -32.85 8.48
C PHE A 705 -44.08 -32.09 7.17
N ASN A 706 -43.84 -30.78 7.16
CA ASN A 706 -44.01 -29.93 5.98
C ASN A 706 -42.74 -29.94 5.10
N GLU A 707 -42.82 -30.54 3.90
CA GLU A 707 -41.70 -30.60 2.94
C GLU A 707 -41.26 -29.21 2.38
N TYR A 708 -42.03 -28.15 2.64
CA TYR A 708 -41.79 -26.78 2.12
C TYR A 708 -40.63 -26.01 2.79
N LYS A 709 -39.89 -26.63 3.71
CA LYS A 709 -38.63 -26.07 4.27
C LYS A 709 -37.41 -26.90 3.89
N LYS A 710 -37.25 -27.18 2.59
CA LYS A 710 -35.98 -27.68 2.03
C LYS A 710 -35.03 -26.55 1.70
#